data_AF-A0A833LRI5-F1
#
_entry.id   AF-A0A833LRI5-F1
#
_cell.length_a   1.000
_cell.length_b   1.000
_cell.length_c   1.000
_cell.angle_alpha   90.00
_cell.angle_beta   90.00
_cell.angle_gamma   90.00
#
_symmetry.space_group_name_H-M   'P 1'
#
loop_
_entity.id
_entity.type
_entity.pdbx_description
1 polymer ?
#
loop_
_entity_poly.entity_id
_entity_poly.type
_entity_poly.pdbx_seq_one_letter_code
_entity_poly.pdbx_strand_id
1 'polypeptide(L)'
;MSLAASGQLTTLCNPPRCALPRTCVSEILLPELPAAADPTWASITAAWSRDEASAIADLLEQASLPPAERSLVLARAAELVARVRLRAGEQSVVESFMRQYDLSSEEGVLLMCVAEALLRIPDKTTADKLIRDKLGEADWKKHLGGSESVLVNASTWGLMLTGHLVNLAEDTRRDFTGSFKRLIGRAGEPMIRLAVRQAMRIMGHQFVMGRNIEEALDRCAQKGYSDYRYSYDMLGEAALTQPDAERYHQAYKDAIVTLGARGPFASVIEAPSISVKLSALHPRYEVAKRARVHAELTPKVLELAQLAMKSGIGMTVDAEEADRLELSLEIIGAVFAHESLAGWNGFGLAVQAYQKRCPFVIDWLAQTARKAGRRWCVRLVKGAYWDAEIKRAQELGLVGYPVFTRKPNTDVSYLACAKRLFAAGSDLIYPQFATHNAHTIAAIHHHAQGRPFEFQRLHGMGTDLYGEVIGKDKLNVPCRVYAPVGSHEDLLPYLVRRLLENGANTSFVNRIVDESVAVEDLVADPCETVRAYPSKPHPRIPLPVGLYGQLRKNSMGVNLANDNELKALAEAVNAQRGPWQAAPLVPGAQTSEAPRDVTNPADRRQVVGQSRNADAATVEKALANAVAAQEGWDTLPAASRAAILEHAAELLEARRGEFIALCVREAGKTIPAAISEVREAADMCRYYAAMARKLFGQPENLPGPTGESNQLFLRGRGVFVCISPWNFPLAIFMGQVAAGLAAGNAVIAKPADQTTLVGHAAVKLLHEAGVPEAVLQFVPAKGSMIGKTLLTRAEVAGVCFTGSTETAWTINRTLAARNAPIAALIAETGGQNALIADSSALPEQLVKDVVTSAFDSAGQRCSAARVLFVQEDIADKVITMLKGAMDELVVGDPARLSTDVGPVIDPPSCANLDEHAARMAGVAKLINQAKLPPEAEHGTFFAPRAYEIPSIAVLTHEVFGPALHVVRWKASELDQVIDAINATGFGLTLGIHSRVDDTIAHIAKRARVGNCYVNRNQIGAVVGVQPFGGENLSGTGPKAGGPHYLLRFATERTLTINTTAAGGNASLLTLDE
;
A
#
# COMPACT_ATOMS: atom_id res chain seq x y z
N MET A 1 84.90 -20.95 -0.61
CA MET A 1 85.55 -21.42 0.65
C MET A 1 84.41 -21.58 1.66
N SER A 2 83.90 -22.80 1.90
CA SER A 2 84.39 -23.75 2.94
C SER A 2 84.32 -23.10 4.33
N LEU A 3 83.67 -23.59 5.40
CA LEU A 3 83.01 -24.82 5.84
C LEU A 3 82.19 -24.37 7.09
N ALA A 4 80.91 -24.70 7.25
CA ALA A 4 80.35 -25.82 8.02
C ALA A 4 80.71 -25.91 9.53
N ALA A 5 79.64 -26.05 10.35
CA ALA A 5 79.48 -26.62 11.71
C ALA A 5 78.80 -25.62 12.66
N SER A 6 77.80 -25.90 13.49
CA SER A 6 77.04 -27.11 13.86
C SER A 6 75.95 -26.63 14.85
N GLY A 7 74.76 -27.22 14.89
CA GLY A 7 73.81 -26.95 15.97
C GLY A 7 72.41 -27.51 15.73
N GLN A 8 72.09 -28.59 16.44
CA GLN A 8 70.84 -29.36 16.37
C GLN A 8 69.61 -28.62 16.94
N LEU A 9 68.47 -29.03 16.39
CA LEU A 9 67.07 -28.73 16.70
C LEU A 9 66.69 -28.63 18.19
N THR A 10 65.91 -27.60 18.51
CA THR A 10 64.73 -27.70 19.38
C THR A 10 63.58 -26.87 18.79
N THR A 11 62.43 -27.51 18.65
CA THR A 11 61.15 -26.99 18.17
C THR A 11 60.62 -25.85 19.06
N LEU A 12 60.36 -24.69 18.47
CA LEU A 12 59.68 -23.55 19.12
C LEU A 12 58.35 -23.24 18.41
N CYS A 13 57.32 -23.14 19.24
CA CYS A 13 55.94 -22.81 18.94
C CYS A 13 55.77 -21.55 18.07
N ASN A 14 54.88 -21.62 17.10
CA ASN A 14 54.32 -20.42 16.45
C ASN A 14 53.36 -19.69 17.42
N PRO A 15 53.43 -18.36 17.53
CA PRO A 15 52.54 -17.57 18.39
C PRO A 15 51.11 -17.48 17.79
N PRO A 16 50.10 -17.18 18.62
CA PRO A 16 48.71 -17.15 18.18
C PRO A 16 48.46 -16.01 17.19
N ARG A 17 47.64 -16.29 16.17
CA ARG A 17 47.16 -15.30 15.20
C ARG A 17 46.51 -14.13 15.94
N CYS A 18 47.03 -12.94 15.71
CA CYS A 18 46.50 -11.66 16.16
C CYS A 18 45.02 -11.54 15.80
N ALA A 19 44.15 -11.35 16.79
CA ALA A 19 42.75 -11.04 16.57
C ALA A 19 42.63 -9.71 15.83
N LEU A 20 41.98 -9.71 14.66
CA LEU A 20 41.56 -8.50 13.98
C LEU A 20 40.68 -7.67 14.93
N PRO A 21 40.81 -6.33 14.94
CA PRO A 21 39.98 -5.49 15.80
C PRO A 21 38.51 -5.74 15.45
N ARG A 22 37.71 -6.12 16.46
CA ARG A 22 36.26 -6.29 16.32
C ARG A 22 35.69 -4.96 15.83
N THR A 23 35.27 -4.90 14.57
CA THR A 23 34.65 -3.71 13.98
C THR A 23 33.35 -3.41 14.72
N CYS A 24 33.16 -2.15 15.13
CA CYS A 24 31.94 -1.70 15.80
C CYS A 24 30.72 -2.02 14.92
N VAL A 25 29.66 -2.56 15.52
CA VAL A 25 28.43 -2.91 14.78
C VAL A 25 27.80 -1.64 14.21
N SER A 26 27.40 -1.63 12.93
CA SER A 26 26.89 -0.41 12.27
C SER A 26 25.68 0.16 12.99
N GLU A 27 25.57 1.48 13.01
CA GLU A 27 24.40 2.16 13.58
C GLU A 27 23.21 2.09 12.61
N ILE A 28 22.03 1.74 13.13
CA ILE A 28 20.81 1.60 12.34
C ILE A 28 20.14 2.97 12.24
N LEU A 29 19.74 3.40 11.03
CA LEU A 29 19.10 4.69 10.71
C LEU A 29 19.91 5.97 10.98
N LEU A 30 20.91 5.96 11.88
CA LEU A 30 21.59 7.18 12.33
C LEU A 30 22.25 8.04 11.23
N PRO A 31 22.92 7.48 10.20
CA PRO A 31 23.49 8.29 9.13
C PRO A 31 22.46 9.07 8.29
N GLU A 32 21.18 8.73 8.40
CA GLU A 32 20.10 9.25 7.55
C GLU A 32 19.02 9.98 8.36
N LEU A 33 19.25 10.20 9.65
CA LEU A 33 18.36 11.01 10.47
C LEU A 33 18.43 12.48 10.03
N PRO A 34 17.28 13.16 9.96
CA PRO A 34 17.23 14.58 9.67
C PRO A 34 17.79 15.39 10.84
N ALA A 35 18.31 16.57 10.52
CA ALA A 35 18.79 17.53 11.51
C ALA A 35 17.71 17.96 12.51
N ALA A 36 18.11 18.70 13.55
CA ALA A 36 17.17 19.32 14.46
C ALA A 36 16.30 20.35 13.72
N ALA A 37 14.99 20.25 13.89
CA ALA A 37 14.02 21.11 13.25
C ALA A 37 13.80 22.40 14.05
N ASP A 38 13.51 23.51 13.37
CA ASP A 38 13.04 24.72 14.05
C ASP A 38 11.62 24.51 14.67
N PRO A 39 11.18 25.38 15.59
CA PRO A 39 9.91 25.18 16.29
C PRO A 39 8.66 25.12 15.39
N THR A 40 8.66 25.83 14.25
CA THR A 40 7.51 25.80 13.32
C THR A 40 7.46 24.48 12.56
N TRP A 41 8.62 23.98 12.12
CA TRP A 41 8.71 22.68 11.49
C TRP A 41 8.36 21.55 12.46
N ALA A 42 8.83 21.62 13.71
CA ALA A 42 8.49 20.65 14.74
C ALA A 42 6.97 20.55 14.98
N SER A 43 6.25 21.67 14.84
CA SER A 43 4.78 21.71 14.94
C SER A 43 4.09 21.00 13.77
N ILE A 44 4.64 21.09 12.55
CA ILE A 44 4.15 20.35 11.38
C ILE A 44 4.29 18.84 11.63
N THR A 45 5.47 18.38 12.01
CA THR A 45 5.74 16.95 12.26
C THR A 45 4.87 16.39 13.39
N ALA A 46 4.69 17.16 14.48
CA ALA A 46 3.86 16.76 15.61
C ALA A 46 2.36 16.68 15.26
N ALA A 47 1.89 17.48 14.30
CA ALA A 47 0.49 17.53 13.91
C ALA A 47 0.06 16.40 12.95
N TRP A 48 0.99 15.55 12.49
CA TRP A 48 0.70 14.46 11.53
C TRP A 48 -0.46 13.58 12.00
N SER A 49 -0.33 12.98 13.17
CA SER A 49 -1.30 12.03 13.71
C SER A 49 -2.08 12.63 14.88
N ARG A 50 -2.23 13.97 14.90
CA ARG A 50 -2.96 14.69 15.95
C ARG A 50 -4.37 14.10 16.11
N ASP A 51 -4.85 14.01 17.35
CA ASP A 51 -6.23 13.60 17.60
C ASP A 51 -7.22 14.51 16.85
N GLU A 52 -8.16 13.90 16.13
CA GLU A 52 -9.06 14.63 15.24
C GLU A 52 -10.08 15.48 16.01
N ALA A 53 -10.55 15.04 17.18
CA ALA A 53 -11.49 15.83 17.97
C ALA A 53 -10.81 17.10 18.50
N SER A 54 -9.58 16.96 19.00
CA SER A 54 -8.75 18.07 19.48
C SER A 54 -8.39 19.05 18.35
N ALA A 55 -7.96 18.53 17.19
CA ALA A 55 -7.68 19.37 16.01
C ALA A 55 -8.90 20.16 15.55
N ILE A 56 -10.09 19.54 15.56
CA ILE A 56 -11.33 20.19 15.13
C ILE A 56 -11.83 21.22 16.14
N ALA A 57 -11.62 21.01 17.44
CA ALA A 57 -11.96 22.02 18.45
C ALA A 57 -11.22 23.34 18.18
N ASP A 58 -9.91 23.29 17.97
CA ASP A 58 -9.08 24.46 17.65
C ASP A 58 -9.50 25.12 16.33
N LEU A 59 -9.83 24.31 15.32
CA LEU A 59 -10.20 24.82 14.00
C LEU A 59 -11.60 25.44 14.00
N LEU A 60 -12.52 24.93 14.81
CA LEU A 60 -13.84 25.53 14.99
C LEU A 60 -13.72 26.93 15.57
N GLU A 61 -12.87 27.14 16.58
CA GLU A 61 -12.63 28.46 17.16
C GLU A 61 -12.15 29.45 16.09
N GLN A 62 -11.21 29.02 15.24
CA GLN A 62 -10.67 29.84 14.16
C GLN A 62 -11.69 30.08 13.03
N ALA A 63 -12.40 29.03 12.57
CA ALA A 63 -13.29 29.09 11.41
C ALA A 63 -14.61 29.83 11.69
N SER A 64 -15.07 29.86 12.93
CA SER A 64 -16.39 30.37 13.30
C SER A 64 -16.61 31.84 12.97
N LEU A 65 -17.84 32.16 12.58
CA LEU A 65 -18.32 33.51 12.31
C LEU A 65 -19.29 33.96 13.40
N PRO A 66 -19.28 35.25 13.80
CA PRO A 66 -20.36 35.82 14.59
C PRO A 66 -21.72 35.63 13.89
N PRO A 67 -22.85 35.47 14.62
CA PRO A 67 -24.13 35.14 14.02
C PRO A 67 -24.58 36.08 12.89
N ALA A 68 -24.34 37.39 13.02
CA ALA A 68 -24.68 38.37 11.99
C ALA A 68 -23.86 38.18 10.70
N GLU A 69 -22.55 37.98 10.82
CA GLU A 69 -21.67 37.72 9.69
C GLU A 69 -21.98 36.37 9.03
N ARG A 70 -22.29 35.35 9.84
CA ARG A 70 -22.72 34.04 9.35
C ARG A 70 -23.97 34.16 8.48
N SER A 71 -24.98 34.89 8.92
CA SER A 71 -26.21 35.10 8.13
C SER A 71 -25.93 35.78 6.79
N LEU A 72 -24.99 36.73 6.73
CA LEU A 72 -24.57 37.38 5.47
C LEU A 72 -23.90 36.39 4.52
N VAL A 73 -23.02 35.53 5.04
CA VAL A 73 -22.34 34.48 4.26
C VAL A 73 -23.35 33.47 3.72
N LEU A 74 -24.28 33.01 4.55
CA LEU A 74 -25.34 32.07 4.15
C LEU A 74 -26.25 32.66 3.08
N ALA A 75 -26.69 33.91 3.25
CA ALA A 75 -27.54 34.59 2.27
C ALA A 75 -26.83 34.73 0.92
N ARG A 76 -25.54 35.12 0.92
CA ARG A 76 -24.75 35.22 -0.31
C ARG A 76 -24.50 33.87 -0.96
N ALA A 77 -24.25 32.83 -0.18
CA ALA A 77 -24.08 31.47 -0.69
C ALA A 77 -25.38 30.97 -1.35
N ALA A 78 -26.53 31.21 -0.70
CA ALA A 78 -27.84 30.86 -1.23
C ALA A 78 -28.14 31.61 -2.54
N GLU A 79 -27.80 32.91 -2.61
CA GLU A 79 -27.94 33.71 -3.82
C GLU A 79 -27.08 33.16 -4.98
N LEU A 80 -25.83 32.78 -4.72
CA LEU A 80 -24.96 32.16 -5.72
C LEU A 80 -25.59 30.86 -6.25
N VAL A 81 -26.08 29.99 -5.37
CA VAL A 81 -26.75 28.74 -5.76
C VAL A 81 -28.00 29.01 -6.60
N ALA A 82 -28.84 29.96 -6.19
CA ALA A 82 -30.06 30.32 -6.91
C ALA A 82 -29.75 30.84 -8.33
N ARG A 83 -28.76 31.73 -8.48
CA ARG A 83 -28.32 32.23 -9.79
C ARG A 83 -27.75 31.13 -10.68
N VAL A 84 -26.97 30.21 -10.12
CA VAL A 84 -26.46 29.04 -10.86
C VAL A 84 -27.60 28.15 -11.36
N ARG A 85 -28.61 27.87 -10.52
CA ARG A 85 -29.77 27.07 -10.90
C ARG A 85 -30.56 27.72 -12.04
N LEU A 86 -30.77 29.03 -12.00
CA LEU A 86 -31.43 29.79 -13.07
C LEU A 86 -30.67 29.68 -14.40
N ARG A 87 -29.36 29.86 -14.37
CA ARG A 87 -28.49 29.80 -15.55
C ARG A 87 -28.41 28.41 -16.18
N ALA A 88 -28.48 27.37 -15.36
CA ALA A 88 -28.42 26.00 -15.85
C ALA A 88 -29.69 25.55 -16.60
N GLY A 89 -30.79 26.31 -16.52
CA GLY A 89 -31.99 26.09 -17.34
C GLY A 89 -31.86 26.53 -18.81
N GLU A 90 -30.81 27.26 -19.17
CA GLU A 90 -30.63 27.90 -20.50
C GLU A 90 -29.62 27.16 -21.42
N GLN A 91 -29.13 25.98 -21.04
CA GLN A 91 -27.97 25.30 -21.66
C GLN A 91 -28.30 24.31 -22.81
N SER A 92 -27.24 23.89 -23.53
CA SER A 92 -27.32 23.10 -24.77
C SER A 92 -27.75 21.64 -24.56
N VAL A 93 -28.31 21.00 -25.60
CA VAL A 93 -28.79 19.61 -25.60
C VAL A 93 -27.70 18.59 -25.17
N VAL A 94 -26.43 18.90 -25.43
CA VAL A 94 -25.28 18.03 -25.07
C VAL A 94 -24.95 18.12 -23.57
N GLU A 95 -25.08 19.29 -22.94
CA GLU A 95 -24.91 19.45 -21.50
C GLU A 95 -26.09 18.85 -20.72
N SER A 96 -27.29 18.92 -21.29
CA SER A 96 -28.48 18.23 -20.77
C SER A 96 -28.32 16.70 -20.81
N PHE A 97 -27.71 16.15 -21.87
CA PHE A 97 -27.38 14.73 -21.99
C PHE A 97 -26.40 14.25 -20.90
N MET A 98 -25.36 15.04 -20.59
CA MET A 98 -24.38 14.74 -19.53
C MET A 98 -24.97 14.85 -18.11
N ARG A 99 -26.08 15.59 -17.94
CA ARG A 99 -26.85 15.65 -16.69
C ARG A 99 -27.80 14.46 -16.54
N GLN A 100 -28.43 14.02 -17.63
CA GLN A 100 -29.37 12.89 -17.62
C GLN A 100 -28.68 11.54 -17.37
N TYR A 101 -27.45 11.39 -17.85
CA TYR A 101 -26.56 10.33 -17.41
C TYR A 101 -25.72 10.87 -16.26
N ASP A 102 -26.22 10.75 -15.04
CA ASP A 102 -25.47 11.17 -13.85
C ASP A 102 -24.09 10.49 -13.83
N LEU A 103 -23.05 11.15 -14.32
CA LEU A 103 -21.68 10.62 -14.38
C LEU A 103 -21.06 10.45 -12.99
N SER A 104 -21.74 10.93 -11.95
CA SER A 104 -21.40 10.70 -10.55
C SER A 104 -22.08 9.47 -9.93
N SER A 105 -23.08 8.92 -10.60
CA SER A 105 -23.64 7.61 -10.24
C SER A 105 -22.58 6.51 -10.38
N GLU A 106 -22.81 5.40 -9.68
CA GLU A 106 -21.96 4.21 -9.78
C GLU A 106 -21.85 3.74 -11.24
N GLU A 107 -22.95 3.79 -11.99
CA GLU A 107 -23.01 3.43 -13.40
C GLU A 107 -22.25 4.42 -14.30
N GLY A 108 -22.32 5.72 -14.01
CA GLY A 108 -21.61 6.77 -14.72
C GLY A 108 -20.10 6.68 -14.56
N VAL A 109 -19.64 6.45 -13.32
CA VAL A 109 -18.23 6.18 -13.02
C VAL A 109 -17.77 4.91 -13.74
N LEU A 110 -18.59 3.85 -13.72
CA LEU A 110 -18.27 2.58 -14.36
C LEU A 110 -18.17 2.71 -15.89
N LEU A 111 -19.09 3.44 -16.54
CA LEU A 111 -19.04 3.73 -17.96
C LEU A 111 -17.75 4.50 -18.34
N MET A 112 -17.35 5.47 -17.52
CA MET A 112 -16.13 6.24 -17.74
C MET A 112 -14.86 5.42 -17.50
N CYS A 113 -14.85 4.54 -16.49
CA CYS A 113 -13.76 3.59 -16.25
C CYS A 113 -13.61 2.61 -17.41
N VAL A 114 -14.72 2.11 -17.96
CA VAL A 114 -14.73 1.27 -19.16
C VAL A 114 -14.15 2.02 -20.34
N ALA A 115 -14.65 3.23 -20.57
CA ALA A 115 -14.20 4.06 -21.67
C ALA A 115 -12.68 4.32 -21.54
N GLU A 116 -12.21 4.76 -20.37
CA GLU A 116 -10.80 4.97 -20.08
C GLU A 116 -9.95 3.74 -20.38
N ALA A 117 -10.35 2.58 -19.86
CA ALA A 117 -9.62 1.35 -20.09
C ALA A 117 -9.63 0.95 -21.58
N LEU A 118 -10.71 1.20 -22.33
CA LEU A 118 -10.78 0.90 -23.77
C LEU A 118 -9.87 1.75 -24.66
N LEU A 119 -9.49 2.96 -24.23
CA LEU A 119 -8.48 3.75 -24.94
C LEU A 119 -7.06 3.25 -24.68
N ARG A 120 -6.83 2.59 -23.54
CA ARG A 120 -5.52 2.11 -23.11
C ARG A 120 -5.21 0.70 -23.58
N ILE A 121 -6.25 -0.11 -23.76
CA ILE A 121 -6.10 -1.47 -24.24
C ILE A 121 -5.72 -1.44 -25.74
N PRO A 122 -4.49 -1.83 -26.11
CA PRO A 122 -4.03 -1.80 -27.49
C PRO A 122 -4.70 -2.87 -28.37
N ASP A 123 -5.09 -4.00 -27.78
CA ASP A 123 -5.62 -5.14 -28.53
C ASP A 123 -7.16 -5.22 -28.51
N LYS A 124 -7.73 -5.77 -29.59
CA LYS A 124 -9.18 -5.84 -29.74
C LYS A 124 -9.84 -6.85 -28.81
N THR A 125 -9.16 -7.95 -28.48
CA THR A 125 -9.76 -9.07 -27.75
C THR A 125 -10.04 -8.68 -26.31
N THR A 126 -9.05 -8.10 -25.62
CA THR A 126 -9.21 -7.64 -24.24
C THR A 126 -10.17 -6.46 -24.16
N ALA A 127 -10.17 -5.58 -25.16
CA ALA A 127 -11.13 -4.47 -25.23
C ALA A 127 -12.58 -4.98 -25.38
N ASP A 128 -12.81 -5.95 -26.27
CA ASP A 128 -14.14 -6.52 -26.50
C ASP A 128 -14.61 -7.31 -25.26
N LYS A 129 -13.71 -8.00 -24.55
CA LYS A 129 -14.01 -8.61 -23.24
C LYS A 129 -14.41 -7.58 -22.19
N LEU A 130 -13.67 -6.49 -22.04
CA LEU A 130 -13.99 -5.42 -21.10
C LEU A 130 -15.37 -4.80 -21.38
N ILE A 131 -15.69 -4.55 -22.66
CA ILE A 131 -17.01 -4.06 -23.09
C ILE A 131 -18.09 -5.02 -22.61
N ARG A 132 -17.92 -6.32 -22.86
CA ARG A 132 -18.91 -7.34 -22.51
C ARG A 132 -19.10 -7.45 -21.00
N ASP A 133 -18.00 -7.51 -20.26
CA ASP A 133 -17.94 -7.62 -18.80
C ASP A 133 -18.68 -6.46 -18.13
N LYS A 134 -18.32 -5.22 -18.49
CA LYS A 134 -18.80 -4.03 -17.78
C LYS A 134 -20.10 -3.43 -18.33
N LEU A 135 -20.42 -3.62 -19.61
CA LEU A 135 -21.67 -3.10 -20.21
C LEU A 135 -22.76 -4.17 -20.37
N GLY A 136 -22.39 -5.45 -20.39
CA GLY A 136 -23.32 -6.58 -20.54
C GLY A 136 -24.07 -6.97 -19.27
N GLU A 137 -23.46 -6.78 -18.09
CA GLU A 137 -24.05 -7.14 -16.78
C GLU A 137 -24.83 -6.02 -16.08
N ALA A 138 -24.71 -4.76 -16.52
CA ALA A 138 -25.42 -3.65 -15.87
C ALA A 138 -26.95 -3.89 -15.91
N ASP A 139 -27.60 -3.90 -14.74
CA ASP A 139 -29.05 -4.12 -14.61
C ASP A 139 -29.80 -2.82 -14.95
N TRP A 140 -29.76 -2.45 -16.23
CA TRP A 140 -30.37 -1.24 -16.81
C TRP A 140 -31.88 -1.11 -16.54
N LYS A 141 -32.53 -2.15 -16.01
CA LYS A 141 -33.96 -2.17 -15.67
C LYS A 141 -34.32 -1.36 -14.43
N LYS A 142 -33.42 -1.17 -13.46
CA LYS A 142 -33.76 -0.52 -12.18
C LYS A 142 -33.95 1.01 -12.27
N HIS A 143 -33.43 1.65 -13.32
CA HIS A 143 -33.32 3.12 -13.40
C HIS A 143 -34.18 3.78 -14.50
N LEU A 144 -35.01 3.02 -15.24
CA LEU A 144 -35.91 3.55 -16.27
C LEU A 144 -37.24 4.11 -15.72
N GLY A 145 -37.41 4.16 -14.39
CA GLY A 145 -38.69 4.44 -13.73
C GLY A 145 -39.04 5.90 -13.46
N GLY A 146 -38.31 6.89 -13.97
CA GLY A 146 -38.55 8.29 -13.60
C GLY A 146 -38.08 9.33 -14.63
N SER A 147 -38.78 9.46 -15.75
CA SER A 147 -38.92 10.75 -16.47
C SER A 147 -39.87 10.62 -17.66
N GLU A 148 -40.80 11.57 -17.77
CA GLU A 148 -41.68 11.73 -18.93
C GLU A 148 -40.93 12.48 -20.05
N SER A 149 -40.35 11.75 -21.02
CA SER A 149 -40.29 12.14 -22.45
C SER A 149 -39.43 11.15 -23.25
N VAL A 150 -40.06 10.14 -23.83
CA VAL A 150 -39.41 9.07 -24.62
C VAL A 150 -39.13 9.51 -26.08
N LEU A 151 -39.56 10.72 -26.48
CA LEU A 151 -39.50 11.21 -27.87
C LEU A 151 -38.18 11.88 -28.27
N VAL A 152 -37.28 12.21 -27.33
CA VAL A 152 -36.00 12.90 -27.61
C VAL A 152 -34.80 11.94 -27.73
N ASN A 153 -34.94 10.69 -27.30
CA ASN A 153 -33.82 9.74 -27.18
C ASN A 153 -33.46 8.99 -28.47
N ALA A 154 -34.40 8.77 -29.40
CA ALA A 154 -34.12 8.04 -30.64
C ALA A 154 -33.52 8.93 -31.75
N SER A 155 -33.94 10.19 -31.82
CA SER A 155 -33.47 11.16 -32.81
C SER A 155 -32.02 11.60 -32.56
N THR A 156 -31.60 11.70 -31.30
CA THR A 156 -30.27 12.16 -30.88
C THR A 156 -29.16 11.14 -31.20
N TRP A 157 -29.42 9.84 -31.00
CA TRP A 157 -28.50 8.78 -31.41
C TRP A 157 -28.42 8.65 -32.94
N GLY A 158 -29.54 8.79 -33.66
CA GLY A 158 -29.55 8.82 -35.12
C GLY A 158 -28.76 10.00 -35.70
N LEU A 159 -28.84 11.18 -35.08
CA LEU A 159 -28.10 12.37 -35.49
C LEU A 159 -26.59 12.24 -35.25
N MET A 160 -26.17 11.70 -34.09
CA MET A 160 -24.75 11.47 -33.79
C MET A 160 -24.11 10.35 -34.63
N LEU A 161 -24.89 9.35 -35.05
CA LEU A 161 -24.38 8.23 -35.85
C LEU A 161 -24.42 8.47 -37.36
N THR A 162 -25.32 9.33 -37.88
CA THR A 162 -25.57 9.43 -39.33
C THR A 162 -25.58 10.84 -39.92
N GLY A 163 -25.57 11.90 -39.10
CA GLY A 163 -25.60 13.29 -39.58
C GLY A 163 -26.92 13.74 -40.23
N HIS A 164 -27.95 12.90 -40.28
CA HIS A 164 -29.28 13.23 -40.83
C HIS A 164 -30.43 12.79 -39.92
N LEU A 165 -31.52 13.56 -39.96
CA LEU A 165 -32.76 13.30 -39.21
C LEU A 165 -33.56 12.19 -39.91
N VAL A 166 -33.59 11.00 -39.31
CA VAL A 166 -34.39 9.87 -39.81
C VAL A 166 -35.65 9.74 -38.95
N ASN A 167 -36.83 9.91 -39.56
CA ASN A 167 -38.12 9.62 -38.92
C ASN A 167 -38.32 8.09 -38.87
N LEU A 168 -38.20 7.51 -37.68
CA LEU A 168 -38.56 6.11 -37.41
C LEU A 168 -40.04 6.00 -37.06
N ALA A 169 -40.73 5.10 -37.76
CA ALA A 169 -42.17 4.88 -37.70
C ALA A 169 -42.69 4.42 -36.32
N GLU A 170 -43.97 4.71 -36.07
CA GLU A 170 -44.66 4.66 -34.77
C GLU A 170 -44.86 3.27 -34.14
N ASP A 171 -44.44 2.17 -34.79
CA ASP A 171 -44.65 0.80 -34.26
C ASP A 171 -43.60 0.34 -33.23
N THR A 172 -42.59 1.16 -32.92
CA THR A 172 -41.50 0.78 -31.99
C THR A 172 -41.76 1.22 -30.53
N ARG A 173 -42.95 1.74 -30.23
CA ARG A 173 -43.29 2.38 -28.93
C ARG A 173 -43.45 1.45 -27.73
N ARG A 174 -43.48 0.12 -27.88
CA ARG A 174 -43.82 -0.81 -26.78
C ARG A 174 -42.72 -1.79 -26.33
N ASP A 175 -41.57 -1.83 -26.99
CA ASP A 175 -40.50 -2.80 -26.66
C ASP A 175 -39.09 -2.20 -26.80
N PHE A 176 -38.81 -1.10 -26.09
CA PHE A 176 -37.49 -0.46 -26.12
C PHE A 176 -36.40 -1.37 -25.51
N THR A 177 -36.71 -2.11 -24.44
CA THR A 177 -35.78 -3.04 -23.80
C THR A 177 -35.47 -4.26 -24.68
N GLY A 178 -36.46 -4.83 -25.37
CA GLY A 178 -36.24 -5.87 -26.37
C GLY A 178 -35.60 -5.36 -27.66
N SER A 179 -35.80 -4.09 -28.02
CA SER A 179 -35.16 -3.45 -29.18
C SER A 179 -33.72 -3.05 -28.88
N PHE A 180 -33.38 -2.63 -27.67
CA PHE A 180 -32.01 -2.33 -27.23
C PHE A 180 -31.18 -3.61 -27.01
N LYS A 181 -31.76 -4.67 -26.42
CA LYS A 181 -31.14 -6.02 -26.43
C LYS A 181 -30.96 -6.56 -27.85
N ARG A 182 -31.92 -6.33 -28.75
CA ARG A 182 -31.78 -6.70 -30.17
C ARG A 182 -30.79 -5.80 -30.92
N LEU A 183 -30.60 -4.55 -30.53
CA LEU A 183 -29.63 -3.62 -31.12
C LEU A 183 -28.20 -3.98 -30.66
N ILE A 184 -27.99 -4.26 -29.37
CA ILE A 184 -26.72 -4.80 -28.85
C ILE A 184 -26.42 -6.16 -29.48
N GLY A 185 -27.45 -6.99 -29.67
CA GLY A 185 -27.34 -8.29 -30.37
C GLY A 185 -27.17 -8.22 -31.90
N ARG A 186 -27.61 -7.15 -32.58
CA ARG A 186 -27.55 -7.00 -34.06
C ARG A 186 -26.49 -6.01 -34.56
N ALA A 187 -26.07 -5.03 -33.77
CA ALA A 187 -25.08 -4.01 -34.15
C ALA A 187 -23.63 -4.50 -33.95
N GLY A 188 -23.42 -5.55 -33.15
CA GLY A 188 -22.13 -6.17 -32.88
C GLY A 188 -21.22 -5.32 -31.97
N GLU A 189 -20.36 -6.00 -31.21
CA GLU A 189 -19.30 -5.40 -30.38
C GLU A 189 -18.47 -4.30 -31.12
N PRO A 190 -18.19 -4.41 -32.44
CA PRO A 190 -17.46 -3.37 -33.17
C PRO A 190 -18.13 -1.99 -33.21
N MET A 191 -19.46 -1.92 -33.26
CA MET A 191 -20.19 -0.64 -33.29
C MET A 191 -20.20 0.03 -31.91
N ILE A 192 -20.36 -0.75 -30.84
CA ILE A 192 -20.29 -0.24 -29.46
C ILE A 192 -18.90 0.33 -29.19
N ARG A 193 -17.85 -0.38 -29.60
CA ARG A 193 -16.46 0.11 -29.49
C ARG A 193 -16.26 1.42 -30.25
N LEU A 194 -16.80 1.54 -31.47
CA LEU A 194 -16.69 2.77 -32.26
C LEU A 194 -17.44 3.93 -31.60
N ALA A 195 -18.65 3.67 -31.10
CA ALA A 195 -19.47 4.64 -30.39
C ALA A 195 -18.82 5.13 -29.09
N VAL A 196 -18.28 4.22 -28.26
CA VAL A 196 -17.58 4.56 -27.02
C VAL A 196 -16.30 5.35 -27.32
N ARG A 197 -15.49 4.92 -28.30
CA ARG A 197 -14.29 5.69 -28.72
C ARG A 197 -14.64 7.09 -29.21
N GLN A 198 -15.73 7.24 -29.96
CA GLN A 198 -16.17 8.54 -30.45
C GLN A 198 -16.72 9.41 -29.31
N ALA A 199 -17.52 8.85 -28.40
CA ALA A 199 -18.02 9.54 -27.21
C ALA A 199 -16.86 10.03 -26.33
N MET A 200 -15.82 9.21 -26.15
CA MET A 200 -14.63 9.61 -25.41
C MET A 200 -13.80 10.68 -26.10
N ARG A 201 -13.69 10.64 -27.42
CA ARG A 201 -13.02 11.72 -28.15
C ARG A 201 -13.74 13.05 -27.91
N ILE A 202 -15.06 13.02 -27.84
CA ILE A 202 -15.90 14.19 -27.51
C ILE A 202 -15.72 14.59 -26.02
N MET A 203 -15.72 13.64 -25.08
CA MET A 203 -15.52 13.92 -23.65
C MET A 203 -14.09 14.38 -23.30
N GLY A 204 -13.08 13.87 -23.99
CA GLY A 204 -11.68 14.29 -23.85
C GLY A 204 -11.50 15.79 -24.14
N HIS A 205 -12.29 16.35 -25.07
CA HIS A 205 -12.35 17.78 -25.31
C HIS A 205 -12.98 18.59 -24.15
N GLN A 206 -13.76 17.99 -23.25
CA GLN A 206 -14.32 18.69 -22.08
C GLN A 206 -13.41 18.67 -20.85
N PHE A 207 -12.60 17.61 -20.67
CA PHE A 207 -11.74 17.47 -19.48
C PHE A 207 -10.29 17.92 -19.71
N VAL A 208 -9.87 18.06 -20.97
CA VAL A 208 -8.55 18.58 -21.34
C VAL A 208 -8.71 19.87 -22.10
N MET A 209 -7.86 20.84 -21.76
CA MET A 209 -7.88 22.14 -22.43
C MET A 209 -7.35 22.01 -23.86
N GLY A 210 -6.24 21.28 -24.04
CA GLY A 210 -5.66 20.91 -25.34
C GLY A 210 -4.69 19.74 -25.21
N ARG A 211 -4.41 19.05 -26.32
CA ARG A 211 -3.46 17.92 -26.36
C ARG A 211 -2.01 18.36 -26.16
N ASN A 212 -1.74 19.62 -26.46
CA ASN A 212 -0.48 20.30 -26.23
C ASN A 212 -0.75 21.73 -25.72
N ILE A 213 0.30 22.41 -25.31
CA ILE A 213 0.19 23.73 -24.69
C ILE A 213 -0.31 24.78 -25.68
N GLU A 214 0.02 24.65 -26.96
CA GLU A 214 -0.40 25.55 -28.04
C GLU A 214 -1.92 25.49 -28.26
N GLU A 215 -2.48 24.28 -28.39
CA GLU A 215 -3.93 24.06 -28.53
C GLU A 215 -4.68 24.57 -27.30
N ALA A 216 -4.12 24.35 -26.11
CA ALA A 216 -4.70 24.87 -24.87
C ALA A 216 -4.72 26.40 -24.85
N LEU A 217 -3.63 27.05 -25.28
CA LEU A 217 -3.52 28.51 -25.37
C LEU A 217 -4.50 29.12 -26.37
N ASP A 218 -4.61 28.53 -27.56
CA ASP A 218 -5.52 29.02 -28.60
C ASP A 218 -6.99 28.91 -28.16
N ARG A 219 -7.33 27.88 -27.39
CA ARG A 219 -8.66 27.73 -26.78
C ARG A 219 -8.91 28.75 -25.67
N CYS A 220 -7.91 29.03 -24.81
CA CYS A 220 -8.01 30.05 -23.77
C CYS A 220 -8.28 31.45 -24.33
N ALA A 221 -7.86 31.73 -25.57
CA ALA A 221 -8.07 33.02 -26.24
C ALA A 221 -9.50 33.22 -26.78
N GLN A 222 -10.34 32.17 -26.81
CA GLN A 222 -11.70 32.26 -27.33
C GLN A 222 -12.64 33.02 -26.38
N LYS A 223 -13.67 33.66 -26.95
CA LYS A 223 -14.68 34.41 -26.19
C LYS A 223 -15.35 33.50 -25.15
N GLY A 224 -15.41 33.97 -23.90
CA GLY A 224 -15.92 33.22 -22.75
C GLY A 224 -14.85 32.46 -21.97
N TYR A 225 -13.69 32.19 -22.57
CA TYR A 225 -12.50 31.68 -21.88
C TYR A 225 -11.52 32.80 -21.52
N SER A 226 -11.50 33.88 -22.30
CA SER A 226 -10.63 35.05 -22.10
C SER A 226 -10.84 35.81 -20.78
N ASP A 227 -11.99 35.62 -20.12
CA ASP A 227 -12.34 36.30 -18.87
C ASP A 227 -11.67 35.67 -17.63
N TYR A 228 -11.01 34.51 -17.81
CA TYR A 228 -10.32 33.77 -16.75
C TYR A 228 -8.80 33.89 -16.86
N ARG A 229 -8.12 33.66 -15.73
CA ARG A 229 -6.68 33.34 -15.71
C ARG A 229 -6.49 31.83 -15.86
N TYR A 230 -5.28 31.37 -16.20
CA TYR A 230 -5.01 29.93 -16.37
C TYR A 230 -3.78 29.46 -15.60
N SER A 231 -3.87 28.23 -15.08
CA SER A 231 -2.75 27.44 -14.55
C SER A 231 -2.71 26.12 -15.31
N TYR A 232 -1.61 25.80 -15.99
CA TYR A 232 -1.54 24.61 -16.84
C TYR A 232 -0.95 23.41 -16.10
N ASP A 233 -1.67 22.29 -16.10
CA ASP A 233 -1.22 21.00 -15.57
C ASP A 233 -0.81 20.09 -16.70
N MET A 234 0.49 19.81 -16.80
CA MET A 234 1.05 19.00 -17.88
C MET A 234 0.79 17.48 -17.73
N LEU A 235 -0.09 17.07 -16.81
CA LEU A 235 -0.54 15.69 -16.55
C LEU A 235 0.55 14.69 -16.15
N GLY A 236 1.83 15.07 -16.15
CA GLY A 236 2.92 14.24 -15.69
C GLY A 236 2.86 13.99 -14.18
N GLU A 237 2.88 12.72 -13.79
CA GLU A 237 2.98 12.28 -12.40
C GLU A 237 3.71 10.94 -12.30
N ALA A 238 4.28 10.66 -11.13
CA ALA A 238 4.85 9.37 -10.74
C ALA A 238 5.81 8.75 -11.77
N ALA A 239 6.88 9.47 -12.11
CA ALA A 239 7.98 8.92 -12.88
C ALA A 239 8.48 7.62 -12.21
N LEU A 240 8.74 6.60 -13.02
CA LEU A 240 9.28 5.32 -12.54
C LEU A 240 10.72 5.09 -12.96
N THR A 241 11.16 5.81 -13.98
CA THR A 241 12.49 5.68 -14.56
C THR A 241 13.11 7.07 -14.68
N GLN A 242 14.44 7.15 -14.65
CA GLN A 242 15.13 8.41 -14.92
C GLN A 242 14.74 9.01 -16.30
N PRO A 243 14.62 8.24 -17.40
CA PRO A 243 14.10 8.78 -18.67
C PRO A 243 12.69 9.40 -18.58
N ASP A 244 11.78 8.86 -17.76
CA ASP A 244 10.46 9.47 -17.53
C ASP A 244 10.60 10.83 -16.85
N ALA A 245 11.42 10.90 -15.81
CA ALA A 245 11.68 12.13 -15.08
C ALA A 245 12.27 13.22 -16.00
N GLU A 246 13.14 12.83 -16.93
CA GLU A 246 13.79 13.73 -17.88
C GLU A 246 12.79 14.22 -18.93
N ARG A 247 11.95 13.32 -19.43
CA ARG A 247 10.86 13.64 -20.35
C ARG A 247 9.89 14.65 -19.75
N TYR A 248 9.44 14.43 -18.51
CA TYR A 248 8.55 15.36 -17.83
C TYR A 248 9.23 16.70 -17.54
N HIS A 249 10.49 16.68 -17.10
CA HIS A 249 11.26 17.90 -16.89
C HIS A 249 11.35 18.75 -18.16
N GLN A 250 11.63 18.12 -19.31
CA GLN A 250 11.67 18.82 -20.59
C GLN A 250 10.28 19.34 -21.00
N ALA A 251 9.22 18.55 -20.83
CA ALA A 251 7.85 18.98 -21.12
C ALA A 251 7.44 20.23 -20.31
N TYR A 252 7.85 20.31 -19.03
CA TYR A 252 7.64 21.51 -18.23
C TYR A 252 8.45 22.70 -18.74
N LYS A 253 9.72 22.51 -19.15
CA LYS A 253 10.54 23.59 -19.71
C LYS A 253 9.92 24.17 -20.99
N ASP A 254 9.50 23.30 -21.90
CA ASP A 254 8.89 23.68 -23.17
C ASP A 254 7.57 24.43 -22.94
N ALA A 255 6.74 23.95 -22.00
CA ALA A 255 5.52 24.63 -21.61
C ALA A 255 5.81 26.02 -21.01
N ILE A 256 6.78 26.16 -20.12
CA ILE A 256 7.15 27.46 -19.52
C ILE A 256 7.59 28.47 -20.57
N VAL A 257 8.42 28.05 -21.54
CA VAL A 257 8.88 28.92 -22.64
C VAL A 257 7.69 29.35 -23.51
N THR A 258 6.83 28.41 -23.88
CA THR A 258 5.68 28.67 -24.75
C THR A 258 4.67 29.60 -24.09
N LEU A 259 4.44 29.45 -22.78
CA LEU A 259 3.61 30.37 -22.00
C LEU A 259 4.20 31.78 -21.91
N GLY A 260 5.51 31.89 -21.66
CA GLY A 260 6.22 33.17 -21.58
C GLY A 260 6.19 33.97 -22.89
N ALA A 261 6.20 33.28 -24.04
CA ALA A 261 6.17 33.91 -25.36
C ALA A 261 4.89 34.72 -25.65
N ARG A 262 3.83 34.55 -24.85
CA ARG A 262 2.58 35.33 -24.97
C ARG A 262 2.60 36.64 -24.15
N GLY A 263 3.69 36.93 -23.45
CA GLY A 263 3.90 38.19 -22.74
C GLY A 263 4.24 39.37 -23.66
N PRO A 264 4.50 40.57 -23.11
CA PRO A 264 4.62 40.87 -21.68
C PRO A 264 3.26 40.90 -20.96
N PHE A 265 3.22 40.42 -19.71
CA PHE A 265 2.04 40.45 -18.84
C PHE A 265 2.10 41.63 -17.88
N ALA A 266 0.95 42.13 -17.43
CA ALA A 266 0.87 43.27 -16.51
C ALA A 266 1.50 42.98 -15.13
N SER A 267 1.39 41.75 -14.64
CA SER A 267 2.08 41.27 -13.45
C SER A 267 2.20 39.75 -13.48
N VAL A 268 3.12 39.19 -12.68
CA VAL A 268 3.26 37.72 -12.53
C VAL A 268 2.00 37.05 -11.97
N ILE A 269 1.17 37.81 -11.24
CA ILE A 269 -0.10 37.33 -10.68
C ILE A 269 -1.16 37.27 -11.77
N GLU A 270 -1.16 38.20 -12.73
CA GLU A 270 -2.11 38.18 -13.86
C GLU A 270 -1.66 37.26 -14.99
N ALA A 271 -0.36 37.02 -15.11
CA ALA A 271 0.23 36.08 -16.05
C ALA A 271 -0.36 34.66 -15.87
N PRO A 272 -0.34 33.83 -16.93
CA PRO A 272 -0.57 32.39 -16.78
C PRO A 272 0.44 31.79 -15.80
N SER A 273 0.11 30.64 -15.23
CA SER A 273 1.04 29.87 -14.42
C SER A 273 1.12 28.42 -14.88
N ILE A 274 2.15 27.71 -14.42
CA ILE A 274 2.27 26.26 -14.61
C ILE A 274 2.18 25.54 -13.26
N SER A 275 1.57 24.35 -13.26
CA SER A 275 1.54 23.45 -12.11
C SER A 275 2.45 22.26 -12.33
N VAL A 276 3.31 21.97 -11.36
CA VAL A 276 4.37 20.96 -11.43
C VAL A 276 4.22 19.97 -10.28
N LYS A 277 4.31 18.66 -10.58
CA LYS A 277 4.33 17.60 -9.57
C LYS A 277 5.75 17.12 -9.36
N LEU A 278 6.15 16.96 -8.10
CA LEU A 278 7.51 16.56 -7.75
C LEU A 278 7.77 15.09 -8.11
N SER A 279 6.76 14.22 -7.97
CA SER A 279 6.85 12.82 -8.38
C SER A 279 7.09 12.62 -9.88
N ALA A 280 6.77 13.61 -10.72
CA ALA A 280 7.05 13.56 -12.16
C ALA A 280 8.53 13.81 -12.47
N LEU A 281 9.28 14.42 -11.56
CA LEU A 281 10.63 14.93 -11.82
C LEU A 281 11.73 14.04 -11.24
N HIS A 282 11.37 13.00 -10.48
CA HIS A 282 12.33 12.09 -9.87
C HIS A 282 11.69 10.70 -9.63
N PRO A 283 12.32 9.61 -10.09
CA PRO A 283 11.71 8.28 -10.06
C PRO A 283 11.57 7.68 -8.65
N ARG A 284 12.38 8.17 -7.70
CA ARG A 284 12.35 7.76 -6.29
C ARG A 284 12.06 8.92 -5.34
N TYR A 285 11.00 9.69 -5.65
CA TYR A 285 10.54 10.78 -4.78
C TYR A 285 9.85 10.22 -3.52
N GLU A 286 10.66 9.88 -2.52
CA GLU A 286 10.23 9.28 -1.24
C GLU A 286 11.23 9.57 -0.12
N VAL A 287 10.78 9.55 1.14
CA VAL A 287 11.60 9.88 2.32
C VAL A 287 12.82 8.96 2.46
N ALA A 288 12.71 7.69 2.08
CA ALA A 288 13.82 6.76 2.09
C ALA A 288 14.99 7.22 1.19
N LYS A 289 14.71 8.00 0.14
CA LYS A 289 15.73 8.57 -0.76
C LYS A 289 15.99 10.05 -0.51
N ARG A 290 15.67 10.59 0.67
CA ARG A 290 15.77 12.02 1.02
C ARG A 290 17.06 12.68 0.50
N ALA A 291 18.23 12.11 0.78
CA ALA A 291 19.52 12.67 0.33
C ALA A 291 19.65 12.74 -1.20
N ARG A 292 19.25 11.68 -1.90
CA ARG A 292 19.27 11.60 -3.36
C ARG A 292 18.29 12.60 -3.98
N VAL A 293 17.07 12.66 -3.44
CA VAL A 293 16.04 13.61 -3.86
C VAL A 293 16.55 15.05 -3.72
N HIS A 294 17.19 15.40 -2.61
CA HIS A 294 17.80 16.72 -2.44
C HIS A 294 18.87 17.03 -3.49
N ALA A 295 19.72 16.06 -3.81
CA ALA A 295 20.79 16.24 -4.77
C ALA A 295 20.29 16.34 -6.23
N GLU A 296 19.24 15.60 -6.58
CA GLU A 296 18.80 15.42 -7.97
C GLU A 296 17.54 16.21 -8.32
N LEU A 297 16.55 16.28 -7.41
CA LEU A 297 15.27 16.94 -7.66
C LEU A 297 15.30 18.43 -7.38
N THR A 298 15.94 18.87 -6.28
CA THR A 298 16.01 20.30 -5.92
C THR A 298 16.58 21.17 -7.06
N PRO A 299 17.69 20.79 -7.73
CA PRO A 299 18.20 21.56 -8.87
C PRO A 299 17.23 21.63 -10.05
N LYS A 300 16.51 20.54 -10.36
CA LYS A 300 15.51 20.53 -11.44
C LYS A 300 14.35 21.49 -11.15
N VAL A 301 13.85 21.50 -9.91
CA VAL A 301 12.78 22.44 -9.50
C VAL A 301 13.29 23.89 -9.54
N LEU A 302 14.54 24.13 -9.12
CA LEU A 302 15.16 25.46 -9.21
C LEU A 302 15.30 25.92 -10.67
N GLU A 303 15.71 25.05 -11.58
CA GLU A 303 15.82 25.37 -13.02
C GLU A 303 14.46 25.78 -13.60
N LEU A 304 13.39 25.01 -13.32
CA LEU A 304 12.03 25.34 -13.73
C LEU A 304 11.58 26.69 -13.15
N ALA A 305 11.88 26.95 -11.88
CA ALA A 305 11.54 28.21 -11.22
C ALA A 305 12.27 29.42 -11.83
N GLN A 306 13.57 29.27 -12.13
CA GLN A 306 14.37 30.29 -12.80
C GLN A 306 13.86 30.57 -14.22
N LEU A 307 13.46 29.51 -14.95
CA LEU A 307 12.89 29.64 -16.27
C LEU A 307 11.52 30.34 -16.22
N ALA A 308 10.67 30.00 -15.26
CA ALA A 308 9.37 30.65 -15.04
C ALA A 308 9.53 32.13 -14.69
N MET A 309 10.49 32.47 -13.83
CA MET A 309 10.89 33.84 -13.52
C MET A 309 11.29 34.60 -14.78
N LYS A 310 12.20 34.04 -15.58
CA LYS A 310 12.68 34.66 -16.83
C LYS A 310 11.56 34.86 -17.85
N SER A 311 10.63 33.91 -17.92
CA SER A 311 9.43 33.96 -18.77
C SER A 311 8.33 34.89 -18.25
N GLY A 312 8.47 35.45 -17.04
CA GLY A 312 7.48 36.36 -16.46
C GLY A 312 6.17 35.70 -16.06
N ILE A 313 6.16 34.38 -15.82
CA ILE A 313 4.97 33.60 -15.44
C ILE A 313 5.05 33.10 -13.99
N GLY A 314 3.92 32.61 -13.47
CA GLY A 314 3.87 31.94 -12.16
C GLY A 314 4.21 30.44 -12.25
N MET A 315 4.67 29.86 -11.13
CA MET A 315 4.87 28.41 -11.00
C MET A 315 4.34 27.94 -9.64
N THR A 316 3.50 26.91 -9.65
CA THR A 316 2.93 26.31 -8.45
C THR A 316 3.32 24.84 -8.36
N VAL A 317 3.95 24.44 -7.26
CA VAL A 317 4.21 23.02 -6.99
C VAL A 317 2.96 22.39 -6.36
N ASP A 318 2.43 21.35 -6.98
CA ASP A 318 1.25 20.64 -6.50
C ASP A 318 1.55 19.80 -5.25
N ALA A 319 0.54 19.58 -4.41
CA ALA A 319 0.63 18.74 -3.23
C ALA A 319 0.12 17.33 -3.52
N GLU A 320 0.90 16.33 -3.11
CA GLU A 320 0.67 14.90 -3.39
C GLU A 320 0.24 14.16 -2.10
N GLU A 321 0.73 12.94 -1.87
CA GLU A 321 0.43 12.14 -0.67
C GLU A 321 1.02 12.74 0.62
N ALA A 322 0.43 12.38 1.77
CA ALA A 322 0.81 12.91 3.06
C ALA A 322 2.24 12.54 3.47
N ASP A 323 2.74 11.39 3.06
CA ASP A 323 4.10 10.93 3.35
C ASP A 323 5.20 11.76 2.66
N ARG A 324 4.83 12.51 1.62
CA ARG A 324 5.71 13.40 0.84
C ARG A 324 5.69 14.85 1.30
N LEU A 325 4.75 15.25 2.16
CA LEU A 325 4.57 16.66 2.53
C LEU A 325 5.85 17.30 3.07
N GLU A 326 6.47 16.75 4.12
CA GLU A 326 7.66 17.35 4.73
C GLU A 326 8.85 17.35 3.75
N LEU A 327 9.09 16.25 3.02
CA LEU A 327 10.11 16.21 1.98
C LEU A 327 9.88 17.26 0.88
N SER A 328 8.61 17.50 0.48
CA SER A 328 8.26 18.56 -0.47
C SER A 328 8.62 19.95 0.07
N LEU A 329 8.34 20.21 1.35
CA LEU A 329 8.60 21.51 1.97
C LEU A 329 10.10 21.78 2.10
N GLU A 330 10.93 20.75 2.31
CA GLU A 330 12.39 20.90 2.32
C GLU A 330 12.89 21.38 0.95
N ILE A 331 12.44 20.74 -0.14
CA ILE A 331 12.81 21.05 -1.52
C ILE A 331 12.30 22.43 -1.94
N ILE A 332 10.99 22.67 -1.76
CA ILE A 332 10.31 23.90 -2.16
C ILE A 332 10.86 25.08 -1.34
N GLY A 333 11.14 24.88 -0.04
CA GLY A 333 11.75 25.87 0.83
C GLY A 333 13.17 26.24 0.38
N ALA A 334 13.99 25.26 0.00
CA ALA A 334 15.34 25.50 -0.53
C ALA A 334 15.30 26.32 -1.85
N VAL A 335 14.40 25.97 -2.77
CA VAL A 335 14.21 26.71 -4.03
C VAL A 335 13.72 28.13 -3.76
N PHE A 336 12.73 28.30 -2.88
CA PHE A 336 12.23 29.63 -2.53
C PHE A 336 13.25 30.51 -1.82
N ALA A 337 14.16 29.94 -1.03
CA ALA A 337 15.24 30.71 -0.40
C ALA A 337 16.37 31.09 -1.38
N HIS A 338 16.43 30.49 -2.58
CA HIS A 338 17.53 30.69 -3.51
C HIS A 338 17.60 32.13 -4.04
N GLU A 339 18.80 32.71 -4.04
CA GLU A 339 19.04 34.12 -4.38
C GLU A 339 18.74 34.46 -5.85
N SER A 340 18.91 33.49 -6.75
CA SER A 340 18.64 33.68 -8.19
C SER A 340 17.19 34.03 -8.51
N LEU A 341 16.28 33.85 -7.55
CA LEU A 341 14.86 34.13 -7.66
C LEU A 341 14.46 35.47 -7.00
N ALA A 342 15.44 36.28 -6.56
CA ALA A 342 15.18 37.57 -5.93
C ALA A 342 14.35 38.49 -6.84
N GLY A 343 13.39 39.19 -6.24
CA GLY A 343 12.47 40.07 -6.96
C GLY A 343 11.30 39.37 -7.68
N TRP A 344 11.28 38.04 -7.74
CA TRP A 344 10.18 37.28 -8.35
C TRP A 344 9.21 36.73 -7.30
N ASN A 345 7.94 37.15 -7.40
CA ASN A 345 6.86 36.76 -6.49
C ASN A 345 5.84 35.81 -7.16
N GLY A 346 6.32 34.97 -8.08
CA GLY A 346 5.50 34.01 -8.84
C GLY A 346 5.64 32.55 -8.38
N PHE A 347 6.56 32.25 -7.45
CA PHE A 347 6.74 30.90 -6.92
C PHE A 347 5.68 30.57 -5.87
N GLY A 348 5.17 29.35 -5.92
CA GLY A 348 4.07 28.93 -5.08
C GLY A 348 3.98 27.43 -4.89
N LEU A 349 3.06 27.05 -4.03
CA LEU A 349 2.74 25.65 -3.72
C LEU A 349 1.26 25.49 -3.39
N ALA A 350 0.77 24.26 -3.55
CA ALA A 350 -0.51 23.84 -3.00
C ALA A 350 -0.37 23.35 -1.55
N VAL A 351 -1.38 23.62 -0.72
CA VAL A 351 -1.52 23.10 0.65
C VAL A 351 -2.91 22.52 0.82
N GLN A 352 -3.00 21.37 1.50
CA GLN A 352 -4.21 20.55 1.51
C GLN A 352 -4.92 20.63 2.87
N ALA A 353 -6.06 21.33 2.91
CA ALA A 353 -6.83 21.56 4.12
C ALA A 353 -7.42 20.30 4.78
N TYR A 354 -7.52 19.19 4.04
CA TYR A 354 -7.95 17.91 4.60
C TYR A 354 -6.90 17.30 5.55
N GLN A 355 -5.66 17.78 5.56
CA GLN A 355 -4.60 17.32 6.44
C GLN A 355 -4.61 18.13 7.73
N LYS A 356 -4.40 17.44 8.85
CA LYS A 356 -4.33 18.07 10.19
C LYS A 356 -3.15 19.02 10.34
N ARG A 357 -2.13 18.89 9.47
CA ARG A 357 -0.91 19.70 9.42
C ARG A 357 -1.08 21.04 8.72
N CYS A 358 -2.13 21.23 7.90
CA CYS A 358 -2.28 22.39 7.03
C CYS A 358 -2.13 23.76 7.73
N PRO A 359 -2.71 24.00 8.92
CA PRO A 359 -2.54 25.28 9.63
C PRO A 359 -1.08 25.60 9.96
N PHE A 360 -0.32 24.58 10.37
CA PHE A 360 1.09 24.72 10.75
C PHE A 360 2.00 24.90 9.54
N VAL A 361 1.65 24.29 8.39
CA VAL A 361 2.32 24.57 7.12
C VAL A 361 2.17 26.04 6.73
N ILE A 362 0.97 26.62 6.92
CA ILE A 362 0.74 28.05 6.63
C ILE A 362 1.60 28.95 7.53
N ASP A 363 1.81 28.60 8.79
CA ASP A 363 2.71 29.35 9.68
C ASP A 363 4.15 29.33 9.18
N TRP A 364 4.63 28.16 8.80
CA TRP A 364 5.97 27.98 8.23
C TRP A 364 6.13 28.77 6.93
N LEU A 365 5.11 28.80 6.06
CA LEU A 365 5.10 29.63 4.85
C LEU A 365 5.20 31.13 5.18
N ALA A 366 4.44 31.60 6.18
CA ALA A 366 4.53 33.00 6.60
C ALA A 366 5.91 33.33 7.18
N GLN A 367 6.52 32.43 7.95
CA GLN A 367 7.86 32.64 8.51
C GLN A 367 8.94 32.65 7.43
N THR A 368 8.90 31.70 6.49
CA THR A 368 9.87 31.62 5.39
C THR A 368 9.76 32.81 4.44
N ALA A 369 8.55 33.29 4.15
CA ALA A 369 8.34 34.53 3.39
C ALA A 369 9.01 35.74 4.07
N ARG A 370 8.81 35.91 5.39
CA ARG A 370 9.46 37.00 6.16
C ARG A 370 10.98 36.90 6.10
N LYS A 371 11.53 35.70 6.27
CA LYS A 371 12.98 35.48 6.26
C LYS A 371 13.60 35.75 4.89
N ALA A 372 12.92 35.35 3.80
CA ALA A 372 13.41 35.53 2.44
C ALA A 372 13.12 36.93 1.85
N GLY A 373 12.24 37.73 2.49
CA GLY A 373 11.78 38.99 1.93
C GLY A 373 11.02 38.81 0.60
N ARG A 374 10.32 37.68 0.44
CA ARG A 374 9.63 37.28 -0.79
C ARG A 374 8.23 36.79 -0.47
N ARG A 375 7.30 36.99 -1.41
CA ARG A 375 5.90 36.58 -1.26
C ARG A 375 5.64 35.21 -1.87
N TRP A 376 4.93 34.34 -1.13
CA TRP A 376 4.41 33.08 -1.66
C TRP A 376 3.12 33.27 -2.46
N CYS A 377 2.95 32.52 -3.55
CA CYS A 377 1.61 32.21 -4.07
C CYS A 377 1.13 30.89 -3.44
N VAL A 378 0.07 30.91 -2.63
CA VAL A 378 -0.36 29.70 -1.89
C VAL A 378 -1.73 29.25 -2.37
N ARG A 379 -1.77 28.08 -3.00
CA ARG A 379 -3.01 27.42 -3.40
C ARG A 379 -3.57 26.59 -2.26
N LEU A 380 -4.65 27.04 -1.64
CA LEU A 380 -5.39 26.24 -0.67
C LEU A 380 -6.38 25.33 -1.42
N VAL A 381 -6.20 24.02 -1.27
CA VAL A 381 -7.11 22.98 -1.79
C VAL A 381 -7.69 22.20 -0.60
N LYS A 382 -8.72 21.37 -0.83
CA LYS A 382 -9.13 20.37 0.17
C LYS A 382 -8.12 19.23 0.22
N GLY A 383 -8.02 18.44 -0.84
CA GLY A 383 -7.11 17.31 -0.98
C GLY A 383 -7.67 16.26 -1.94
N ALA A 384 -6.80 15.47 -2.57
CA ALA A 384 -7.17 14.58 -3.69
C ALA A 384 -6.83 13.09 -3.46
N TYR A 385 -6.29 12.72 -2.29
CA TYR A 385 -5.78 11.37 -2.00
C TYR A 385 -6.45 10.72 -0.78
N TRP A 386 -7.64 11.20 -0.39
CA TRP A 386 -8.23 10.90 0.92
C TRP A 386 -8.38 9.41 1.22
N ASP A 387 -8.92 8.64 0.28
CA ASP A 387 -9.11 7.20 0.39
C ASP A 387 -7.78 6.42 0.47
N ALA A 388 -6.81 6.81 -0.35
CA ALA A 388 -5.45 6.28 -0.31
C ALA A 388 -4.79 6.54 1.05
N GLU A 389 -4.96 7.73 1.64
CA GLU A 389 -4.43 8.05 2.98
C GLU A 389 -5.07 7.21 4.09
N ILE A 390 -6.39 6.98 4.03
CA ILE A 390 -7.08 6.09 4.97
C ILE A 390 -6.54 4.66 4.85
N LYS A 391 -6.49 4.12 3.62
CA LYS A 391 -5.98 2.78 3.34
C LYS A 391 -4.53 2.63 3.82
N ARG A 392 -3.66 3.57 3.47
CA ARG A 392 -2.23 3.53 3.80
C ARG A 392 -2.00 3.54 5.30
N ALA A 393 -2.70 4.39 6.05
CA ALA A 393 -2.60 4.42 7.51
C ALA A 393 -3.08 3.12 8.17
N GLN A 394 -4.13 2.49 7.63
CA GLN A 394 -4.62 1.17 8.09
C GLN A 394 -3.63 0.05 7.80
N GLU A 395 -3.12 -0.03 6.57
CA GLU A 395 -2.14 -1.03 6.14
C GLU A 395 -0.85 -0.95 6.98
N LEU A 396 -0.34 0.26 7.20
CA LEU A 396 0.86 0.50 8.00
C LEU A 396 0.62 0.37 9.51
N GLY A 397 -0.63 0.27 9.98
CA GLY A 397 -0.95 0.19 11.40
C GLY A 397 -0.50 1.46 12.15
N LEU A 398 -0.76 2.65 11.60
CA LEU A 398 -0.36 3.91 12.21
C LEU A 398 -1.27 4.31 13.37
N VAL A 399 -0.81 5.23 14.23
CA VAL A 399 -1.57 5.65 15.43
C VAL A 399 -2.89 6.35 15.08
N GLY A 400 -2.97 6.97 13.90
CA GLY A 400 -4.14 7.67 13.41
C GLY A 400 -3.99 8.11 11.95
N TYR A 401 -4.95 8.87 11.46
CA TYR A 401 -5.00 9.35 10.08
C TYR A 401 -4.32 10.73 9.93
N PRO A 402 -3.54 10.97 8.86
CA PRO A 402 -3.01 12.31 8.54
C PRO A 402 -4.10 13.30 8.10
N VAL A 403 -5.25 12.76 7.69
CA VAL A 403 -6.40 13.49 7.16
C VAL A 403 -7.58 13.45 8.12
N PHE A 404 -8.51 14.38 7.97
CA PHE A 404 -9.82 14.33 8.62
C PHE A 404 -10.69 13.22 8.03
N THR A 405 -11.49 12.56 8.87
CA THR A 405 -12.31 11.40 8.47
C THR A 405 -13.73 11.78 8.08
N ARG A 406 -14.13 13.04 8.30
CA ARG A 406 -15.41 13.60 7.82
C ARG A 406 -15.18 14.74 6.83
N LYS A 407 -16.01 14.81 5.80
CA LYS A 407 -15.98 15.91 4.83
C LYS A 407 -16.23 17.28 5.49
N PRO A 408 -17.24 17.49 6.35
CA PRO A 408 -17.43 18.78 7.04
C PRO A 408 -16.25 19.22 7.91
N ASN A 409 -15.48 18.27 8.48
CA ASN A 409 -14.27 18.58 9.23
C ASN A 409 -13.19 19.21 8.32
N THR A 410 -13.06 18.70 7.09
CA THR A 410 -12.20 19.31 6.07
C THR A 410 -12.68 20.71 5.67
N ASP A 411 -14.01 20.93 5.57
CA ASP A 411 -14.54 22.26 5.26
C ASP A 411 -14.23 23.27 6.37
N VAL A 412 -14.37 22.89 7.65
CA VAL A 412 -13.97 23.72 8.80
C VAL A 412 -12.48 24.05 8.73
N SER A 413 -11.63 23.03 8.51
CA SER A 413 -10.18 23.22 8.33
C SER A 413 -9.85 24.20 7.21
N TYR A 414 -10.54 24.08 6.06
CA TYR A 414 -10.36 24.96 4.91
C TYR A 414 -10.69 26.41 5.25
N LEU A 415 -11.79 26.67 5.95
CA LEU A 415 -12.18 28.03 6.37
C LEU A 415 -11.20 28.62 7.39
N ALA A 416 -10.75 27.83 8.37
CA ALA A 416 -9.73 28.24 9.34
C ALA A 416 -8.41 28.57 8.64
N CYS A 417 -7.95 27.71 7.73
CA CYS A 417 -6.74 27.93 6.93
C CYS A 417 -6.86 29.17 6.04
N ALA A 418 -8.03 29.43 5.46
CA ALA A 418 -8.27 30.63 4.65
C ALA A 418 -8.14 31.92 5.47
N LYS A 419 -8.74 31.96 6.66
CA LYS A 419 -8.54 33.07 7.61
C LYS A 419 -7.07 33.24 7.98
N ARG A 420 -6.36 32.14 8.22
CA ARG A 420 -4.94 32.15 8.57
C ARG A 420 -4.06 32.71 7.45
N LEU A 421 -4.33 32.35 6.20
CA LEU A 421 -3.66 32.92 5.02
C LEU A 421 -3.87 34.44 4.92
N PHE A 422 -5.11 34.91 5.13
CA PHE A 422 -5.40 36.34 5.15
C PHE A 422 -4.75 37.08 6.34
N ALA A 423 -4.63 36.42 7.49
CA ALA A 423 -3.99 36.97 8.69
C ALA A 423 -2.46 37.07 8.57
N ALA A 424 -1.83 36.23 7.72
CA ALA A 424 -0.40 36.32 7.45
C ALA A 424 0.01 37.64 6.79
N GLY A 425 -0.89 38.28 6.03
CA GLY A 425 -0.69 39.55 5.34
C GLY A 425 -0.31 39.40 3.87
N SER A 426 -0.87 40.27 3.03
CA SER A 426 -0.78 40.23 1.56
C SER A 426 0.63 40.46 0.99
N ASP A 427 1.54 40.97 1.81
CA ASP A 427 2.96 41.16 1.45
C ASP A 427 3.74 39.85 1.53
N LEU A 428 3.29 38.91 2.37
CA LEU A 428 3.96 37.63 2.60
C LEU A 428 3.32 36.49 1.83
N ILE A 429 2.00 36.54 1.67
CA ILE A 429 1.24 35.49 0.98
C ILE A 429 0.20 36.11 0.05
N TYR A 430 0.17 35.64 -1.18
CA TYR A 430 -0.93 35.80 -2.12
C TYR A 430 -1.81 34.53 -2.10
N PRO A 431 -3.00 34.57 -1.48
CA PRO A 431 -3.86 33.39 -1.36
C PRO A 431 -4.58 33.06 -2.68
N GLN A 432 -4.60 31.78 -3.02
CA GLN A 432 -5.32 31.24 -4.17
C GLN A 432 -6.27 30.14 -3.69
N PHE A 433 -7.58 30.38 -3.69
CA PHE A 433 -8.56 29.47 -3.10
C PHE A 433 -9.20 28.56 -4.15
N ALA A 434 -8.76 27.30 -4.21
CA ALA A 434 -9.28 26.30 -5.13
C ALA A 434 -10.48 25.56 -4.52
N THR A 435 -11.69 25.85 -4.99
CA THR A 435 -12.92 25.24 -4.48
C THR A 435 -14.07 25.33 -5.48
N HIS A 436 -15.01 24.41 -5.41
CA HIS A 436 -16.27 24.49 -6.18
C HIS A 436 -17.49 24.65 -5.28
N ASN A 437 -17.29 24.97 -4.00
CA ASN A 437 -18.36 25.06 -3.01
C ASN A 437 -18.81 26.52 -2.79
N ALA A 438 -20.09 26.81 -3.05
CA ALA A 438 -20.63 28.18 -2.97
C ALA A 438 -20.55 28.78 -1.56
N HIS A 439 -20.80 28.00 -0.50
CA HIS A 439 -20.62 28.47 0.88
C HIS A 439 -19.16 28.87 1.14
N THR A 440 -18.20 28.03 0.73
CA THR A 440 -16.77 28.34 0.84
C THR A 440 -16.39 29.62 0.09
N ILE A 441 -16.92 29.83 -1.13
CA ILE A 441 -16.70 31.06 -1.92
C ILE A 441 -17.26 32.28 -1.17
N ALA A 442 -18.50 32.22 -0.69
CA ALA A 442 -19.14 33.31 0.02
C ALA A 442 -18.38 33.66 1.32
N ALA A 443 -17.96 32.66 2.08
CA ALA A 443 -17.20 32.84 3.31
C ALA A 443 -15.83 33.48 3.05
N ILE A 444 -15.08 33.01 2.06
CA ILE A 444 -13.79 33.61 1.68
C ILE A 444 -13.96 35.06 1.24
N HIS A 445 -14.94 35.33 0.38
CA HIS A 445 -15.19 36.68 -0.10
C HIS A 445 -15.52 37.64 1.06
N HIS A 446 -16.34 37.18 2.01
CA HIS A 446 -16.62 37.94 3.25
C HIS A 446 -15.35 38.19 4.06
N HIS A 447 -14.49 37.17 4.23
CA HIS A 447 -13.23 37.30 4.95
C HIS A 447 -12.20 38.19 4.27
N ALA A 448 -12.19 38.27 2.94
CA ALA A 448 -11.17 39.03 2.23
C ALA A 448 -11.14 40.51 2.64
N GLN A 449 -12.31 41.12 2.90
CA GLN A 449 -12.42 42.54 3.30
C GLN A 449 -11.61 43.48 2.38
N GLY A 450 -11.61 43.21 1.08
CA GLY A 450 -10.86 43.98 0.07
C GLY A 450 -9.39 43.61 -0.09
N ARG A 451 -8.84 42.68 0.70
CA ARG A 451 -7.47 42.14 0.49
C ARG A 451 -7.38 41.41 -0.85
N PRO A 452 -6.23 41.46 -1.56
CA PRO A 452 -6.05 40.79 -2.83
C PRO A 452 -5.94 39.27 -2.68
N PHE A 453 -6.67 38.54 -3.51
CA PHE A 453 -6.61 37.08 -3.64
C PHE A 453 -7.16 36.67 -5.01
N GLU A 454 -7.12 35.38 -5.34
CA GLU A 454 -7.90 34.81 -6.44
C GLU A 454 -8.61 33.53 -6.00
N PHE A 455 -9.70 33.21 -6.67
CA PHE A 455 -10.24 31.86 -6.63
C PHE A 455 -9.60 31.01 -7.71
N GLN A 456 -9.68 29.69 -7.56
CA GLN A 456 -9.31 28.76 -8.61
C GLN A 456 -10.37 27.68 -8.79
N ARG A 457 -10.52 27.22 -10.02
CA ARG A 457 -11.41 26.13 -10.39
C ARG A 457 -10.72 25.20 -11.36
N LEU A 458 -11.33 24.06 -11.59
CA LEU A 458 -10.89 23.17 -12.65
C LEU A 458 -11.54 23.49 -14.00
N HIS A 459 -10.82 23.27 -15.09
CA HIS A 459 -11.41 23.18 -16.43
C HIS A 459 -12.52 22.11 -16.47
N GLY A 460 -13.57 22.37 -17.24
CA GLY A 460 -14.76 21.51 -17.32
C GLY A 460 -15.67 21.53 -16.08
N MET A 461 -15.31 22.24 -15.00
CA MET A 461 -16.07 22.22 -13.75
C MET A 461 -16.28 23.62 -13.14
N GLY A 462 -17.45 23.81 -12.52
CA GLY A 462 -17.81 25.05 -11.84
C GLY A 462 -17.85 26.29 -12.74
N THR A 463 -18.00 26.10 -14.07
CA THR A 463 -18.07 27.21 -15.02
C THR A 463 -19.23 28.15 -14.69
N ASP A 464 -20.43 27.62 -14.44
CA ASP A 464 -21.60 28.42 -14.10
C ASP A 464 -21.43 29.14 -12.76
N LEU A 465 -20.92 28.43 -11.75
CA LEU A 465 -20.67 28.99 -10.42
C LEU A 465 -19.69 30.17 -10.49
N TYR A 466 -18.57 30.00 -11.17
CA TYR A 466 -17.58 31.06 -11.30
C TYR A 466 -17.99 32.15 -12.29
N GLY A 467 -18.90 31.83 -13.21
CA GLY A 467 -19.61 32.81 -14.01
C GLY A 467 -20.33 33.85 -13.15
N GLU A 468 -20.79 33.50 -11.94
CA GLU A 468 -21.41 34.40 -10.96
C GLU A 468 -20.41 35.05 -9.98
N VAL A 469 -19.12 34.71 -10.07
CA VAL A 469 -18.05 35.27 -9.23
C VAL A 469 -17.27 36.35 -9.97
N ILE A 470 -16.93 36.10 -11.23
CA ILE A 470 -16.13 37.02 -12.05
C ILE A 470 -17.02 38.13 -12.65
N GLY A 471 -16.53 39.38 -12.66
CA GLY A 471 -17.25 40.53 -13.26
C GLY A 471 -17.58 41.64 -12.25
N LYS A 472 -17.65 42.88 -12.73
CA LYS A 472 -17.83 44.10 -11.90
C LYS A 472 -19.21 44.18 -11.22
N ASP A 473 -20.21 43.56 -11.83
CA ASP A 473 -21.61 43.46 -11.38
C ASP A 473 -21.85 42.26 -10.44
N LYS A 474 -20.80 41.50 -10.14
CA LYS A 474 -20.81 40.25 -9.35
C LYS A 474 -19.93 40.40 -8.11
N LEU A 475 -19.19 39.36 -7.73
CA LEU A 475 -18.21 39.45 -6.63
C LEU A 475 -16.91 40.16 -7.03
N ASN A 476 -16.67 40.36 -8.34
CA ASN A 476 -15.50 41.03 -8.88
C ASN A 476 -14.15 40.48 -8.37
N VAL A 477 -14.06 39.14 -8.25
CA VAL A 477 -12.83 38.43 -7.86
C VAL A 477 -12.33 37.60 -9.04
N PRO A 478 -11.04 37.66 -9.39
CA PRO A 478 -10.49 36.83 -10.47
C PRO A 478 -10.56 35.34 -10.15
N CYS A 479 -10.76 34.53 -11.19
CA CYS A 479 -10.71 33.08 -11.10
C CYS A 479 -9.64 32.53 -12.05
N ARG A 480 -8.73 31.71 -11.53
CA ARG A 480 -7.78 30.94 -12.33
C ARG A 480 -8.29 29.53 -12.59
N VAL A 481 -8.34 29.14 -13.86
CA VAL A 481 -8.72 27.80 -14.30
C VAL A 481 -7.47 26.93 -14.33
N TYR A 482 -7.48 25.87 -13.56
CA TYR A 482 -6.53 24.77 -13.63
C TYR A 482 -6.87 23.91 -14.85
N ALA A 483 -6.01 23.97 -15.86
CA ALA A 483 -6.24 23.49 -17.21
C ALA A 483 -5.32 22.28 -17.51
N PRO A 484 -5.87 21.06 -17.57
CA PRO A 484 -5.11 19.88 -17.95
C PRO A 484 -4.66 19.96 -19.41
N VAL A 485 -3.40 19.62 -19.66
CA VAL A 485 -2.75 19.62 -20.97
C VAL A 485 -1.91 18.36 -21.10
N GLY A 486 -2.17 17.58 -22.13
CA GLY A 486 -1.39 16.39 -22.42
C GLY A 486 -2.10 15.43 -23.36
N SER A 487 -1.42 14.34 -23.70
CA SER A 487 -1.95 13.33 -24.61
C SER A 487 -3.17 12.62 -24.01
N HIS A 488 -3.94 11.94 -24.87
CA HIS A 488 -5.05 11.12 -24.39
C HIS A 488 -4.57 9.96 -23.51
N GLU A 489 -3.32 9.47 -23.66
CA GLU A 489 -2.78 8.40 -22.81
C GLU A 489 -2.48 8.88 -21.38
N ASP A 490 -1.95 10.10 -21.26
CA ASP A 490 -1.58 10.75 -19.99
C ASP A 490 -2.81 11.29 -19.22
N LEU A 491 -3.90 11.63 -19.92
CA LEU A 491 -5.14 12.15 -19.34
C LEU A 491 -5.86 11.17 -18.42
N LEU A 492 -5.81 9.91 -18.78
CA LEU A 492 -6.75 8.90 -18.31
C LEU A 492 -6.64 8.48 -16.83
N PRO A 493 -5.46 8.30 -16.22
CA PRO A 493 -5.37 8.02 -14.79
C PRO A 493 -5.77 9.26 -13.97
N TYR A 494 -5.44 10.45 -14.48
CA TYR A 494 -5.90 11.71 -13.95
C TYR A 494 -7.44 11.83 -14.00
N LEU A 495 -8.07 11.36 -15.09
CA LEU A 495 -9.53 11.43 -15.26
C LEU A 495 -10.28 10.57 -14.24
N VAL A 496 -9.81 9.35 -13.94
CA VAL A 496 -10.42 8.49 -12.90
C VAL A 496 -10.35 9.16 -11.54
N ARG A 497 -9.17 9.66 -11.14
CA ARG A 497 -9.03 10.40 -9.87
C ARG A 497 -9.92 11.65 -9.86
N ARG A 498 -10.02 12.34 -10.99
CA ARG A 498 -10.85 13.54 -11.13
C ARG A 498 -12.33 13.25 -10.97
N LEU A 499 -12.79 12.13 -11.53
CA LEU A 499 -14.15 11.66 -11.40
C LEU A 499 -14.44 11.19 -9.97
N LEU A 500 -13.51 10.51 -9.28
CA LEU A 500 -13.72 10.16 -7.87
C LEU A 500 -13.82 11.39 -6.96
N GLU A 501 -12.97 12.41 -7.18
CA GLU A 501 -12.97 13.66 -6.40
C GLU A 501 -14.33 14.37 -6.46
N ASN A 502 -15.03 14.29 -7.60
CA ASN A 502 -16.24 15.05 -7.86
C ASN A 502 -17.50 14.20 -8.02
N GLY A 503 -17.35 12.89 -8.17
CA GLY A 503 -18.40 11.90 -8.38
C GLY A 503 -18.87 11.26 -7.08
N ALA A 504 -18.14 11.40 -5.97
CA ALA A 504 -18.65 10.98 -4.68
C ALA A 504 -19.98 11.68 -4.37
N ASN A 505 -20.99 10.94 -3.88
CA ASN A 505 -22.34 11.44 -3.50
C ASN A 505 -22.33 12.69 -2.57
N THR A 506 -21.18 12.99 -1.95
CA THR A 506 -20.97 14.17 -1.10
C THR A 506 -20.45 15.41 -1.85
N SER A 507 -20.17 15.32 -3.14
CA SER A 507 -19.63 16.40 -3.97
C SER A 507 -20.66 17.51 -4.17
N PHE A 508 -20.24 18.74 -3.93
CA PHE A 508 -21.13 19.91 -4.05
C PHE A 508 -21.56 20.16 -5.51
N VAL A 509 -20.73 19.81 -6.48
CA VAL A 509 -20.99 20.06 -7.91
C VAL A 509 -22.21 19.26 -8.41
N ASN A 510 -22.42 18.04 -7.90
CA ASN A 510 -23.59 17.23 -8.29
C ASN A 510 -24.86 17.73 -7.59
N ARG A 511 -24.73 18.18 -6.34
CA ARG A 511 -25.88 18.61 -5.53
C ARG A 511 -26.39 20.01 -5.85
N ILE A 512 -25.56 20.92 -6.39
CA ILE A 512 -25.97 22.32 -6.66
C ILE A 512 -27.08 22.41 -7.72
N VAL A 513 -27.05 21.48 -8.68
CA VAL A 513 -27.97 21.42 -9.81
C VAL A 513 -29.21 20.56 -9.56
N ASP A 514 -29.20 19.77 -8.50
CA ASP A 514 -30.31 18.91 -8.11
C ASP A 514 -31.39 19.73 -7.40
N GLU A 515 -32.55 19.89 -8.05
CA GLU A 515 -33.70 20.63 -7.53
C GLU A 515 -34.36 19.94 -6.34
N SER A 516 -34.12 18.64 -6.12
CA SER A 516 -34.64 17.91 -4.96
C SER A 516 -33.94 18.28 -3.65
N VAL A 517 -32.75 18.87 -3.72
CA VAL A 517 -31.99 19.33 -2.55
C VAL A 517 -32.33 20.80 -2.27
N ALA A 518 -32.74 21.09 -1.03
CA ALA A 518 -33.01 22.47 -0.59
C ALA A 518 -31.72 23.32 -0.65
N VAL A 519 -31.84 24.60 -1.03
CA VAL A 519 -30.69 25.51 -1.14
C VAL A 519 -30.01 25.67 0.22
N GLU A 520 -30.81 25.71 1.29
CA GLU A 520 -30.39 25.84 2.68
C GLU A 520 -29.46 24.70 3.10
N ASP A 521 -29.74 23.46 2.64
CA ASP A 521 -28.92 22.28 2.94
C ASP A 521 -27.60 22.26 2.17
N LEU A 522 -27.55 22.89 1.00
CA LEU A 522 -26.32 23.01 0.19
C LEU A 522 -25.35 24.02 0.79
N VAL A 523 -25.90 25.08 1.38
CA VAL A 523 -25.13 26.21 1.91
C VAL A 523 -24.99 26.18 3.43
N ALA A 524 -25.41 25.09 4.08
CA ALA A 524 -25.30 24.92 5.53
C ALA A 524 -23.87 25.22 6.04
N ASP A 525 -23.79 25.91 7.17
CA ASP A 525 -22.51 26.25 7.79
C ASP A 525 -21.81 24.95 8.28
N PRO A 526 -20.61 24.62 7.76
CA PRO A 526 -19.88 23.44 8.20
C PRO A 526 -19.51 23.51 9.69
N CYS A 527 -19.33 24.70 10.28
CA CYS A 527 -19.03 24.83 11.71
C CYS A 527 -20.19 24.35 12.59
N GLU A 528 -21.42 24.75 12.26
CA GLU A 528 -22.62 24.29 12.99
C GLU A 528 -22.87 22.80 12.77
N THR A 529 -22.69 22.34 11.52
CA THR A 529 -22.80 20.92 11.16
C THR A 529 -21.85 20.07 12.01
N VAL A 530 -20.58 20.49 12.11
CA VAL A 530 -19.56 19.77 12.89
C VAL A 530 -19.82 19.87 14.38
N ARG A 531 -20.29 21.02 14.90
CA ARG A 531 -20.66 21.18 16.32
C ARG A 531 -21.72 20.18 16.74
N ALA A 532 -22.75 19.99 15.90
CA ALA A 532 -23.87 19.09 16.17
C ALA A 532 -23.46 17.60 16.23
N TYR A 533 -22.32 17.22 15.64
CA TYR A 533 -21.88 15.82 15.70
C TYR A 533 -21.47 15.40 17.11
N PRO A 534 -21.98 14.25 17.62
CA PRO A 534 -21.57 13.71 18.91
C PRO A 534 -20.11 13.23 18.91
N SER A 535 -19.62 12.76 17.76
CA SER A 535 -18.23 12.35 17.55
C SER A 535 -17.65 13.06 16.33
N LYS A 536 -16.51 13.73 16.52
CA LYS A 536 -15.85 14.48 15.43
C LYS A 536 -15.20 13.54 14.41
N PRO A 537 -14.46 12.48 14.80
CA PRO A 537 -14.10 11.42 13.86
C PRO A 537 -15.33 10.72 13.26
N HIS A 538 -15.18 10.09 12.10
CA HIS A 538 -16.25 9.33 11.48
C HIS A 538 -16.41 7.95 12.16
N PRO A 539 -17.59 7.62 12.73
CA PRO A 539 -17.77 6.43 13.57
C PRO A 539 -17.66 5.11 12.80
N ARG A 540 -17.80 5.13 11.47
CA ARG A 540 -17.66 3.94 10.60
C ARG A 540 -16.26 3.79 9.99
N ILE A 541 -15.31 4.65 10.34
CA ILE A 541 -13.91 4.52 9.94
C ILE A 541 -13.13 4.18 11.21
N PRO A 542 -12.88 2.89 11.50
CA PRO A 542 -12.15 2.50 12.70
C PRO A 542 -10.72 3.03 12.63
N LEU A 543 -10.10 3.38 13.76
CA LEU A 543 -8.66 3.64 13.79
C LEU A 543 -7.88 2.37 13.41
N PRO A 544 -6.64 2.48 12.90
CA PRO A 544 -5.86 1.30 12.50
C PRO A 544 -5.71 0.24 13.60
N VAL A 545 -5.57 0.64 14.88
CA VAL A 545 -5.52 -0.27 16.03
C VAL A 545 -6.79 -1.12 16.20
N GLY A 546 -7.95 -0.58 15.78
CA GLY A 546 -9.28 -1.19 15.92
C GLY A 546 -9.81 -1.80 14.63
N LEU A 547 -8.96 -2.00 13.61
CA LEU A 547 -9.37 -2.44 12.27
C LEU A 547 -10.15 -3.76 12.27
N TYR A 548 -9.87 -4.66 13.22
CA TYR A 548 -10.51 -5.98 13.33
C TYR A 548 -11.63 -6.05 14.38
N GLY A 549 -12.11 -4.89 14.85
CA GLY A 549 -13.22 -4.79 15.79
C GLY A 549 -12.98 -5.55 17.10
N GLN A 550 -14.00 -6.30 17.54
CA GLN A 550 -13.96 -7.05 18.80
C GLN A 550 -13.16 -8.36 18.71
N LEU A 551 -12.77 -8.80 17.51
CA LEU A 551 -12.04 -10.05 17.36
C LEU A 551 -10.64 -9.97 17.98
N ARG A 552 -9.92 -8.88 17.72
CA ARG A 552 -8.56 -8.62 18.22
C ARG A 552 -8.13 -7.18 17.96
N LYS A 553 -7.13 -6.71 18.71
CA LYS A 553 -6.37 -5.50 18.36
C LYS A 553 -5.46 -5.76 17.16
N ASN A 554 -5.24 -4.76 16.31
CA ASN A 554 -4.24 -4.77 15.24
C ASN A 554 -2.84 -4.49 15.82
N SER A 555 -1.80 -4.98 15.14
CA SER A 555 -0.40 -4.63 15.41
C SER A 555 -0.07 -3.21 14.91
N MET A 556 0.74 -2.46 15.66
CA MET A 556 1.11 -1.09 15.31
C MET A 556 2.46 -1.03 14.59
N GLY A 557 2.52 -0.28 13.48
CA GLY A 557 3.75 0.01 12.75
C GLY A 557 4.48 1.24 13.26
N VAL A 558 5.31 1.82 12.37
CA VAL A 558 6.03 3.07 12.59
C VAL A 558 5.90 3.90 11.32
N ASN A 559 5.58 5.18 11.45
CA ASN A 559 5.57 6.09 10.32
C ASN A 559 7.00 6.56 10.00
N LEU A 560 7.64 5.89 9.04
CA LEU A 560 9.01 6.23 8.62
C LEU A 560 9.13 7.60 7.93
N ALA A 561 8.01 8.22 7.54
CA ALA A 561 7.96 9.59 7.02
C ALA A 561 7.77 10.65 8.12
N ASN A 562 7.52 10.24 9.37
CA ASN A 562 7.45 11.15 10.52
C ASN A 562 8.81 11.17 11.23
N ASP A 563 9.49 12.31 11.20
CA ASP A 563 10.84 12.45 11.74
C ASP A 563 10.93 12.19 13.25
N ASN A 564 9.87 12.43 14.03
CA ASN A 564 9.85 12.12 15.46
C ASN A 564 9.78 10.62 15.70
N GLU A 565 8.93 9.91 14.96
CA GLU A 565 8.84 8.45 15.03
C GLU A 565 10.11 7.77 14.50
N LEU A 566 10.72 8.32 13.44
CA LEU A 566 11.96 7.82 12.88
C LEU A 566 13.13 7.97 13.87
N LYS A 567 13.24 9.12 14.55
CA LYS A 567 14.23 9.36 15.63
C LYS A 567 14.00 8.42 16.81
N ALA A 568 12.77 8.29 17.29
CA ALA A 568 12.43 7.37 18.37
C ALA A 568 12.73 5.91 18.02
N LEU A 569 12.47 5.50 16.77
CA LEU A 569 12.83 4.17 16.29
C LEU A 569 14.36 3.99 16.28
N ALA A 570 15.11 4.95 15.75
CA ALA A 570 16.57 4.91 15.72
C ALA A 570 17.16 4.80 17.13
N GLU A 571 16.64 5.54 18.12
CA GLU A 571 17.03 5.41 19.52
C GLU A 571 16.74 3.99 20.06
N ALA A 572 15.52 3.49 19.83
CA ALA A 572 15.09 2.18 20.32
C ALA A 572 15.91 1.01 19.74
N VAL A 573 16.24 1.04 18.45
CA VAL A 573 17.06 -0.02 17.82
C VAL A 573 18.53 0.09 18.17
N ASN A 574 19.08 1.31 18.30
CA ASN A 574 20.50 1.49 18.64
C ASN A 574 20.80 1.34 20.14
N ALA A 575 19.77 1.32 20.99
CA ALA A 575 19.89 0.81 22.36
C ALA A 575 20.19 -0.71 22.38
N GLN A 576 19.93 -1.43 21.27
CA GLN A 576 20.02 -2.88 21.17
C GLN A 576 21.19 -3.26 20.24
N ARG A 577 22.42 -3.17 20.76
CA ARG A 577 23.66 -3.39 19.97
C ARG A 577 24.23 -4.81 20.06
N GLY A 578 23.73 -5.64 20.97
CA GLY A 578 24.34 -6.93 21.30
C GLY A 578 25.65 -6.78 22.11
N PRO A 579 26.54 -7.80 22.08
CA PRO A 579 26.37 -9.07 21.39
C PRO A 579 25.27 -9.92 22.04
N TRP A 580 24.43 -10.56 21.23
CA TRP A 580 23.41 -11.48 21.75
C TRP A 580 24.00 -12.88 21.96
N GLN A 581 23.35 -13.67 22.83
CA GLN A 581 23.68 -15.06 23.05
C GLN A 581 22.43 -15.92 22.87
N ALA A 582 22.57 -17.02 22.15
CA ALA A 582 21.59 -18.08 22.05
C ALA A 582 22.20 -19.40 22.55
N ALA A 583 21.47 -20.09 23.42
CA ALA A 583 21.79 -21.43 23.87
C ALA A 583 20.47 -22.21 24.02
N PRO A 584 20.51 -23.55 24.10
CA PRO A 584 19.30 -24.33 24.33
C PRO A 584 18.59 -23.89 25.62
N LEU A 585 17.29 -23.60 25.53
CA LEU A 585 16.44 -23.31 26.69
C LEU A 585 15.65 -24.58 27.02
N VAL A 586 16.35 -25.50 27.69
CA VAL A 586 15.86 -26.84 28.05
C VAL A 586 16.11 -27.05 29.55
N PRO A 587 15.06 -27.07 30.40
CA PRO A 587 15.22 -27.19 31.84
C PRO A 587 16.02 -28.44 32.25
N GLY A 588 17.08 -28.22 33.03
CA GLY A 588 17.96 -29.27 33.53
C GLY A 588 18.90 -29.89 32.48
N ALA A 589 19.09 -29.25 31.32
CA ALA A 589 20.09 -29.65 30.33
C ALA A 589 21.23 -28.64 30.23
N GLN A 590 22.42 -29.13 29.90
CA GLN A 590 23.57 -28.32 29.51
C GLN A 590 24.18 -28.96 28.26
N THR A 591 24.39 -28.16 27.22
CA THR A 591 25.02 -28.63 25.98
C THR A 591 26.54 -28.62 26.10
N SER A 592 27.17 -29.65 25.53
CA SER A 592 28.62 -29.75 25.38
C SER A 592 29.15 -29.05 24.11
N GLU A 593 28.28 -28.54 23.24
CA GLU A 593 28.67 -27.87 21.99
C GLU A 593 29.35 -26.51 22.24
N ALA A 594 30.40 -26.25 21.45
CA ALA A 594 31.10 -24.98 21.44
C ALA A 594 30.22 -23.84 20.87
N PRO A 595 30.38 -22.59 21.32
CA PRO A 595 29.68 -21.46 20.74
C PRO A 595 30.20 -21.19 19.34
N ARG A 596 29.33 -20.71 18.45
CA ARG A 596 29.65 -20.28 17.09
C ARG A 596 29.21 -18.85 16.90
N ASP A 597 30.02 -18.07 16.20
CA ASP A 597 29.68 -16.70 15.88
C ASP A 597 28.51 -16.66 14.88
N VAL A 598 27.58 -15.75 15.12
CA VAL A 598 26.52 -15.37 14.20
C VAL A 598 26.91 -14.01 13.65
N THR A 599 27.09 -13.92 12.33
CA THR A 599 27.62 -12.73 11.65
C THR A 599 26.54 -12.03 10.85
N ASN A 600 26.68 -10.72 10.66
CA ASN A 600 25.77 -9.94 9.82
C ASN A 600 25.94 -10.34 8.34
N PRO A 601 24.88 -10.74 7.62
CA PRO A 601 25.00 -11.10 6.21
C PRO A 601 25.39 -9.90 5.31
N ALA A 602 25.15 -8.66 5.75
CA ALA A 602 25.54 -7.46 5.00
C ALA A 602 27.04 -7.12 5.15
N ASP A 603 27.65 -7.55 6.25
CA ASP A 603 29.09 -7.41 6.50
C ASP A 603 29.53 -8.48 7.50
N ARG A 604 30.08 -9.59 6.98
CA ARG A 604 30.40 -10.77 7.78
C ARG A 604 31.57 -10.57 8.75
N ARG A 605 32.25 -9.42 8.68
CA ARG A 605 33.25 -9.03 9.68
C ARG A 605 32.59 -8.62 11.01
N GLN A 606 31.31 -8.28 10.97
CA GLN A 606 30.53 -7.90 12.15
C GLN A 606 29.91 -9.14 12.80
N VAL A 607 30.36 -9.47 14.00
CA VAL A 607 29.75 -10.51 14.84
C VAL A 607 28.56 -9.90 15.58
N VAL A 608 27.37 -10.40 15.30
CA VAL A 608 26.10 -9.99 15.91
C VAL A 608 25.97 -10.62 17.30
N GLY A 609 26.37 -11.88 17.43
CA GLY A 609 26.27 -12.63 18.67
C GLY A 609 26.88 -14.01 18.55
N GLN A 610 26.58 -14.87 19.52
CA GLN A 610 27.02 -16.26 19.52
C GLN A 610 25.87 -17.22 19.78
N SER A 611 25.92 -18.38 19.15
CA SER A 611 24.93 -19.45 19.30
C SER A 611 25.59 -20.77 19.68
N ARG A 612 24.98 -21.49 20.62
CA ARG A 612 25.36 -22.86 20.98
C ARG A 612 24.27 -23.81 20.55
N ASN A 613 24.66 -24.88 19.86
CA ASN A 613 23.71 -25.92 19.48
C ASN A 613 23.39 -26.84 20.65
N ALA A 614 22.21 -27.45 20.64
CA ALA A 614 21.86 -28.58 21.48
C ALA A 614 22.61 -29.83 20.98
N ASP A 615 23.14 -30.61 21.93
CA ASP A 615 23.60 -31.97 21.68
C ASP A 615 22.46 -32.98 21.81
N ALA A 616 22.72 -34.25 21.48
CA ALA A 616 21.70 -35.30 21.52
C ALA A 616 21.08 -35.47 22.91
N ALA A 617 21.87 -35.39 23.98
CA ALA A 617 21.38 -35.50 25.35
C ALA A 617 20.41 -34.36 25.70
N THR A 618 20.72 -33.13 25.25
CA THR A 618 19.83 -31.97 25.41
C THR A 618 18.51 -32.18 24.65
N VAL A 619 18.53 -32.73 23.44
CA VAL A 619 17.32 -33.01 22.65
C VAL A 619 16.43 -34.05 23.33
N GLU A 620 17.00 -35.15 23.82
CA GLU A 620 16.26 -36.18 24.55
C GLU A 620 15.64 -35.63 25.84
N LYS A 621 16.39 -34.79 26.58
CA LYS A 621 15.88 -34.11 27.76
C LYS A 621 14.72 -33.17 27.43
N ALA A 622 14.80 -32.45 26.31
CA ALA A 622 13.72 -31.59 25.85
C ALA A 622 12.44 -32.37 25.57
N LEU A 623 12.54 -33.53 24.91
CA LEU A 623 11.39 -34.40 24.69
C LEU A 623 10.78 -34.89 26.00
N ALA A 624 11.61 -35.39 26.92
CA ALA A 624 11.14 -35.89 28.21
C ALA A 624 10.39 -34.81 29.01
N ASN A 625 10.93 -33.58 29.05
CA ASN A 625 10.30 -32.45 29.70
C ASN A 625 8.96 -32.07 29.04
N ALA A 626 8.91 -32.03 27.71
CA ALA A 626 7.72 -31.67 26.96
C ALA A 626 6.59 -32.69 27.16
N VAL A 627 6.91 -33.98 27.12
CA VAL A 627 5.96 -35.06 27.40
C VAL A 627 5.37 -34.93 28.81
N ALA A 628 6.22 -34.69 29.81
CA ALA A 628 5.78 -34.55 31.20
C ALA A 628 4.90 -33.30 31.43
N ALA A 629 5.16 -32.21 30.72
CA ALA A 629 4.46 -30.93 30.92
C ALA A 629 3.15 -30.79 30.13
N GLN A 630 2.97 -31.57 29.06
CA GLN A 630 1.92 -31.32 28.07
C GLN A 630 0.51 -31.43 28.63
N GLU A 631 0.21 -32.43 29.45
CA GLU A 631 -1.13 -32.64 30.02
C GLU A 631 -1.56 -31.45 30.90
N GLY A 632 -0.65 -30.94 31.73
CA GLY A 632 -0.90 -29.75 32.55
C GLY A 632 -1.17 -28.50 31.71
N TRP A 633 -0.50 -28.36 30.57
CA TRP A 633 -0.75 -27.26 29.65
C TRP A 633 -2.08 -27.37 28.89
N ASP A 634 -2.46 -28.57 28.46
CA ASP A 634 -3.72 -28.80 27.74
C ASP A 634 -4.95 -28.60 28.64
N THR A 635 -4.83 -28.96 29.92
CA THR A 635 -5.89 -28.79 30.92
C THR A 635 -6.05 -27.35 31.39
N LEU A 636 -5.05 -26.49 31.22
CA LEU A 636 -5.17 -25.05 31.46
C LEU A 636 -6.27 -24.46 30.54
N PRO A 637 -7.22 -23.64 31.04
CA PRO A 637 -8.29 -23.11 30.21
C PRO A 637 -7.78 -22.36 28.97
N ALA A 638 -8.47 -22.54 27.84
CA ALA A 638 -8.09 -21.89 26.58
C ALA A 638 -8.01 -20.36 26.71
N ALA A 639 -8.87 -19.76 27.52
CA ALA A 639 -8.84 -18.32 27.82
C ALA A 639 -7.54 -17.88 28.52
N SER A 640 -6.98 -18.72 29.40
CA SER A 640 -5.71 -18.45 30.09
C SER A 640 -4.53 -18.57 29.12
N ARG A 641 -4.51 -19.61 28.27
CA ARG A 641 -3.50 -19.73 27.19
C ARG A 641 -3.55 -18.55 26.22
N ALA A 642 -4.77 -18.13 25.86
CA ALA A 642 -4.98 -16.97 25.00
C ALA A 642 -4.48 -15.66 25.63
N ALA A 643 -4.71 -15.44 26.93
CA ALA A 643 -4.21 -14.26 27.64
C ALA A 643 -2.67 -14.20 27.65
N ILE A 644 -1.98 -15.33 27.80
CA ILE A 644 -0.51 -15.41 27.71
C ILE A 644 -0.03 -14.99 26.32
N LEU A 645 -0.67 -15.45 25.26
CA LEU A 645 -0.30 -15.06 23.89
C LEU A 645 -0.58 -13.59 23.60
N GLU A 646 -1.67 -13.02 24.13
CA GLU A 646 -1.94 -11.58 24.01
C GLU A 646 -0.89 -10.75 24.75
N HIS A 647 -0.48 -11.17 25.95
CA HIS A 647 0.59 -10.52 26.69
C HIS A 647 1.92 -10.61 25.94
N ALA A 648 2.22 -11.74 25.30
CA ALA A 648 3.39 -11.85 24.42
C ALA A 648 3.35 -10.85 23.26
N ALA A 649 2.18 -10.63 22.64
CA ALA A 649 2.03 -9.62 21.60
C ALA A 649 2.26 -8.19 22.12
N GLU A 650 1.83 -7.88 23.34
CA GLU A 650 2.09 -6.58 23.99
C GLU A 650 3.59 -6.38 24.28
N LEU A 651 4.25 -7.39 24.83
CA LEU A 651 5.70 -7.37 25.08
C LEU A 651 6.50 -7.21 23.78
N LEU A 652 6.08 -7.87 22.70
CA LEU A 652 6.74 -7.77 21.41
C LEU A 652 6.67 -6.34 20.86
N GLU A 653 5.52 -5.69 20.96
CA GLU A 653 5.36 -4.30 20.51
C GLU A 653 6.11 -3.31 21.41
N ALA A 654 6.17 -3.56 22.73
CA ALA A 654 6.94 -2.76 23.67
C ALA A 654 8.45 -2.87 23.44
N ARG A 655 8.93 -4.05 23.05
CA ARG A 655 10.35 -4.35 22.75
C ARG A 655 10.67 -4.35 21.26
N ARG A 656 9.86 -3.70 20.42
CA ARG A 656 10.01 -3.70 18.96
C ARG A 656 11.43 -3.34 18.49
N GLY A 657 12.11 -2.41 19.18
CA GLY A 657 13.48 -1.99 18.85
C GLY A 657 14.49 -3.15 18.88
N GLU A 658 14.35 -4.08 19.82
CA GLU A 658 15.23 -5.26 19.95
C GLU A 658 15.02 -6.23 18.79
N PHE A 659 13.76 -6.56 18.50
CA PHE A 659 13.43 -7.51 17.45
C PHE A 659 13.70 -6.96 16.05
N ILE A 660 13.51 -5.65 15.84
CA ILE A 660 13.93 -4.97 14.60
C ILE A 660 15.45 -5.03 14.46
N ALA A 661 16.21 -4.70 15.52
CA ALA A 661 17.67 -4.76 15.48
C ALA A 661 18.19 -6.18 15.16
N LEU A 662 17.60 -7.22 15.76
CA LEU A 662 17.91 -8.61 15.46
C LEU A 662 17.57 -8.97 14.01
N CYS A 663 16.37 -8.64 13.52
CA CYS A 663 15.98 -8.94 12.13
C CYS A 663 16.87 -8.24 11.09
N VAL A 664 17.29 -7.00 11.37
CA VAL A 664 18.20 -6.25 10.49
C VAL A 664 19.60 -6.87 10.52
N ARG A 665 20.16 -7.09 11.71
CA ARG A 665 21.56 -7.49 11.88
C ARG A 665 21.80 -8.99 11.64
N GLU A 666 20.91 -9.86 12.09
CA GLU A 666 21.06 -11.31 11.96
C GLU A 666 20.53 -11.82 10.61
N ALA A 667 19.37 -11.33 10.17
CA ALA A 667 18.68 -11.83 8.98
C ALA A 667 18.81 -10.91 7.75
N GLY A 668 19.48 -9.75 7.86
CA GLY A 668 19.74 -8.84 6.75
C GLY A 668 18.50 -8.12 6.23
N LYS A 669 17.43 -7.99 7.04
CA LYS A 669 16.18 -7.36 6.61
C LYS A 669 16.27 -5.84 6.58
N THR A 670 15.72 -5.23 5.52
CA THR A 670 15.51 -3.78 5.50
C THR A 670 14.57 -3.34 6.62
N ILE A 671 14.65 -2.08 7.03
CA ILE A 671 13.85 -1.53 8.13
C ILE A 671 12.34 -1.73 7.94
N PRO A 672 11.74 -1.47 6.76
CA PRO A 672 10.31 -1.74 6.56
C PRO A 672 9.96 -3.23 6.69
N ALA A 673 10.82 -4.12 6.19
CA ALA A 673 10.61 -5.57 6.28
C ALA A 673 10.70 -6.08 7.72
N ALA A 674 11.63 -5.56 8.52
CA ALA A 674 11.76 -5.88 9.93
C ALA A 674 10.56 -5.40 10.76
N ILE A 675 10.06 -4.17 10.51
CA ILE A 675 8.83 -3.67 11.15
C ILE A 675 7.63 -4.55 10.79
N SER A 676 7.48 -4.91 9.51
CA SER A 676 6.40 -5.78 9.05
C SER A 676 6.44 -7.15 9.73
N GLU A 677 7.64 -7.70 9.99
CA GLU A 677 7.78 -9.00 10.62
C GLU A 677 7.42 -8.99 12.11
N VAL A 678 7.84 -7.95 12.84
CA VAL A 678 7.41 -7.78 14.24
C VAL A 678 5.89 -7.66 14.32
N ARG A 679 5.28 -6.90 13.41
CA ARG A 679 3.81 -6.79 13.32
C ARG A 679 3.14 -8.14 13.07
N GLU A 680 3.64 -8.90 12.09
CA GLU A 680 3.10 -10.22 11.75
C GLU A 680 3.20 -11.20 12.94
N ALA A 681 4.29 -11.19 13.69
CA ALA A 681 4.46 -12.00 14.89
C ALA A 681 3.45 -11.64 15.99
N ALA A 682 3.24 -10.34 16.27
CA ALA A 682 2.21 -9.89 17.21
C ALA A 682 0.79 -10.27 16.74
N ASP A 683 0.52 -10.14 15.44
CA ASP A 683 -0.76 -10.52 14.87
C ASP A 683 -1.03 -12.03 14.96
N MET A 684 -0.02 -12.88 14.75
CA MET A 684 -0.14 -14.34 14.96
C MET A 684 -0.54 -14.67 16.39
N CYS A 685 0.12 -14.07 17.39
CA CYS A 685 -0.20 -14.27 18.79
C CYS A 685 -1.66 -13.87 19.12
N ARG A 686 -2.08 -12.67 18.71
CA ARG A 686 -3.45 -12.17 18.97
C ARG A 686 -4.51 -12.96 18.21
N TYR A 687 -4.24 -13.31 16.96
CA TYR A 687 -5.18 -14.07 16.14
C TYR A 687 -5.40 -15.47 16.70
N TYR A 688 -4.33 -16.19 17.06
CA TYR A 688 -4.47 -17.53 17.63
C TYR A 688 -4.99 -17.51 19.06
N ALA A 689 -4.77 -16.45 19.84
CA ALA A 689 -5.47 -16.24 21.11
C ALA A 689 -7.00 -16.14 20.92
N ALA A 690 -7.44 -15.35 19.95
CA ALA A 690 -8.86 -15.23 19.61
C ALA A 690 -9.44 -16.56 19.12
N MET A 691 -8.73 -17.27 18.25
CA MET A 691 -9.16 -18.60 17.77
C MET A 691 -9.15 -19.66 18.87
N ALA A 692 -8.21 -19.60 19.82
CA ALA A 692 -8.20 -20.50 20.97
C ALA A 692 -9.47 -20.35 21.82
N ARG A 693 -9.87 -19.10 22.12
CA ARG A 693 -11.13 -18.83 22.84
C ARG A 693 -12.34 -19.34 22.06
N LYS A 694 -12.37 -19.10 20.75
CA LYS A 694 -13.48 -19.51 19.88
C LYS A 694 -13.62 -21.04 19.79
N LEU A 695 -12.52 -21.76 19.60
CA LEU A 695 -12.52 -23.19 19.25
C LEU A 695 -12.36 -24.12 20.47
N PHE A 696 -11.64 -23.69 21.50
CA PHE A 696 -11.29 -24.52 22.66
C PHE A 696 -11.91 -24.01 23.97
N GLY A 697 -12.65 -22.89 23.93
CA GLY A 697 -13.23 -22.28 25.12
C GLY A 697 -14.39 -23.07 25.73
N GLN A 698 -15.21 -23.69 24.89
CA GLN A 698 -16.35 -24.53 25.29
C GLN A 698 -16.50 -25.68 24.28
N PRO A 699 -17.09 -26.82 24.67
CA PRO A 699 -17.44 -27.86 23.72
C PRO A 699 -18.52 -27.38 22.73
N GLU A 700 -18.49 -27.94 21.53
CA GLU A 700 -19.60 -27.83 20.59
C GLU A 700 -20.69 -28.82 20.99
N ASN A 701 -21.90 -28.31 21.24
CA ASN A 701 -23.06 -29.16 21.51
C ASN A 701 -23.60 -29.70 20.17
N LEU A 702 -23.59 -31.02 20.01
CA LEU A 702 -24.06 -31.68 18.81
C LEU A 702 -25.56 -32.00 18.93
N PRO A 703 -26.31 -32.00 17.80
CA PRO A 703 -27.68 -32.46 17.79
C PRO A 703 -27.77 -33.94 18.20
N GLY A 704 -28.85 -34.29 18.89
CA GLY A 704 -29.10 -35.65 19.36
C GLY A 704 -30.55 -35.85 19.79
N PRO A 705 -30.93 -37.09 20.14
CA PRO A 705 -32.25 -37.38 20.67
C PRO A 705 -32.46 -36.69 22.04
N THR A 706 -33.73 -36.55 22.41
CA THR A 706 -34.10 -36.21 23.79
C THR A 706 -33.51 -37.21 24.79
N GLY A 707 -33.14 -36.75 25.99
CA GLY A 707 -32.54 -37.62 27.00
C GLY A 707 -31.08 -38.02 26.72
N GLU A 708 -30.41 -37.33 25.80
CA GLU A 708 -28.99 -37.49 25.50
C GLU A 708 -28.32 -36.12 25.34
N SER A 709 -27.10 -35.96 25.88
CA SER A 709 -26.22 -34.84 25.52
C SER A 709 -25.00 -35.34 24.76
N ASN A 710 -24.68 -34.64 23.68
CA ASN A 710 -23.52 -34.94 22.83
C ASN A 710 -22.65 -33.69 22.74
N GLN A 711 -21.40 -33.80 23.20
CA GLN A 711 -20.47 -32.68 23.28
C GLN A 711 -19.15 -33.03 22.61
N LEU A 712 -18.74 -32.22 21.64
CA LEU A 712 -17.46 -32.36 20.94
C LEU A 712 -16.43 -31.39 21.52
N PHE A 713 -15.30 -31.95 21.97
CA PHE A 713 -14.18 -31.22 22.54
C PHE A 713 -12.97 -31.27 21.62
N LEU A 714 -12.20 -30.18 21.61
CA LEU A 714 -10.86 -30.13 21.05
C LEU A 714 -9.82 -30.13 22.17
N ARG A 715 -8.80 -30.98 22.03
CA ARG A 715 -7.66 -31.11 22.96
C ARG A 715 -6.34 -31.08 22.21
N GLY A 716 -5.27 -30.64 22.85
CA GLY A 716 -3.92 -30.75 22.31
C GLY A 716 -3.59 -32.19 21.93
N ARG A 717 -2.84 -32.38 20.84
CA ARG A 717 -2.42 -33.73 20.41
C ARG A 717 -1.31 -34.30 21.27
N GLY A 718 -0.44 -33.46 21.84
CA GLY A 718 0.75 -33.90 22.57
C GLY A 718 1.93 -32.96 22.34
N VAL A 719 3.12 -33.52 22.11
CA VAL A 719 4.33 -32.73 21.81
C VAL A 719 4.40 -32.43 20.31
N PHE A 720 4.53 -31.15 19.98
CA PHE A 720 4.79 -30.67 18.63
C PHE A 720 6.23 -30.22 18.46
N VAL A 721 6.83 -30.56 17.32
CA VAL A 721 8.12 -30.01 16.90
C VAL A 721 7.87 -28.91 15.86
N CYS A 722 8.19 -27.67 16.21
CA CYS A 722 8.07 -26.52 15.31
C CYS A 722 9.44 -26.21 14.70
N ILE A 723 9.55 -26.33 13.38
CA ILE A 723 10.80 -26.13 12.63
C ILE A 723 10.57 -24.96 11.65
N SER A 724 11.27 -23.86 11.89
CA SER A 724 11.07 -22.60 11.17
C SER A 724 12.23 -22.25 10.22
N PRO A 725 11.97 -21.43 9.18
CA PRO A 725 12.99 -21.00 8.23
C PRO A 725 13.72 -19.74 8.74
N TRP A 726 14.79 -19.36 8.03
CA TRP A 726 15.59 -18.17 8.34
C TRP A 726 15.02 -16.88 7.75
N ASN A 727 14.13 -16.97 6.77
CA ASN A 727 13.69 -15.80 6.00
C ASN A 727 12.55 -15.02 6.65
N PHE A 728 11.81 -15.65 7.57
CA PHE A 728 10.93 -14.99 8.55
C PHE A 728 11.23 -15.57 9.93
N PRO A 729 12.40 -15.22 10.49
CA PRO A 729 12.94 -15.90 11.65
C PRO A 729 12.22 -15.54 12.95
N LEU A 730 11.37 -14.51 12.94
CA LEU A 730 10.50 -14.12 14.04
C LEU A 730 9.04 -14.50 13.76
N ALA A 731 8.45 -14.05 12.65
CA ALA A 731 7.00 -14.18 12.44
C ALA A 731 6.54 -15.62 12.22
N ILE A 732 7.20 -16.37 11.34
CA ILE A 732 6.84 -17.78 11.10
C ILE A 732 7.22 -18.61 12.33
N PHE A 733 8.38 -18.36 12.94
CA PHE A 733 8.80 -19.02 14.18
C PHE A 733 7.75 -18.87 15.29
N MET A 734 7.37 -17.62 15.62
CA MET A 734 6.35 -17.36 16.64
C MET A 734 4.96 -17.84 16.21
N GLY A 735 4.60 -17.75 14.93
CA GLY A 735 3.31 -18.23 14.44
C GLY A 735 3.12 -19.74 14.62
N GLN A 736 4.12 -20.54 14.27
CA GLN A 736 4.08 -21.99 14.50
C GLN A 736 4.00 -22.32 15.99
N VAL A 737 4.84 -21.68 16.81
CA VAL A 737 4.91 -21.91 18.26
C VAL A 737 3.60 -21.49 18.94
N ALA A 738 3.10 -20.29 18.67
CA ALA A 738 1.87 -19.77 19.24
C ALA A 738 0.65 -20.64 18.88
N ALA A 739 0.58 -21.17 17.66
CA ALA A 739 -0.48 -22.09 17.26
C ALA A 739 -0.46 -23.40 18.06
N GLY A 740 0.72 -24.01 18.21
CA GLY A 740 0.90 -25.22 19.03
C GLY A 740 0.47 -25.00 20.48
N LEU A 741 0.93 -23.90 21.08
CA LEU A 741 0.60 -23.52 22.45
C LEU A 741 -0.89 -23.21 22.62
N ALA A 742 -1.49 -22.44 21.71
CA ALA A 742 -2.91 -22.10 21.72
C ALA A 742 -3.81 -23.34 21.75
N ALA A 743 -3.46 -24.36 20.97
CA ALA A 743 -4.18 -25.62 20.87
C ALA A 743 -3.92 -26.60 22.05
N GLY A 744 -3.07 -26.25 23.02
CA GLY A 744 -2.81 -27.07 24.21
C GLY A 744 -1.64 -28.05 24.07
N ASN A 745 -0.72 -27.83 23.12
CA ASN A 745 0.45 -28.69 22.92
C ASN A 745 1.67 -28.15 23.67
N ALA A 746 2.54 -29.05 24.13
CA ALA A 746 3.93 -28.69 24.43
C ALA A 746 4.71 -28.57 23.12
N VAL A 747 5.64 -27.62 23.04
CA VAL A 747 6.34 -27.25 21.81
C VAL A 747 7.86 -27.33 22.00
N ILE A 748 8.51 -28.04 21.10
CA ILE A 748 9.97 -28.00 20.92
C ILE A 748 10.25 -27.18 19.66
N ALA A 749 10.81 -25.99 19.84
CA ALA A 749 11.03 -25.02 18.79
C ALA A 749 12.48 -25.08 18.28
N LYS A 750 12.66 -25.45 17.01
CA LYS A 750 13.94 -25.47 16.31
C LYS A 750 13.99 -24.35 15.27
N PRO A 751 14.79 -23.28 15.48
CA PRO A 751 14.96 -22.22 14.48
C PRO A 751 15.88 -22.68 13.34
N ALA A 752 15.95 -21.95 12.24
CA ALA A 752 17.00 -22.13 11.24
C ALA A 752 18.40 -21.82 11.83
N ASP A 753 19.43 -22.45 11.26
CA ASP A 753 20.81 -22.36 11.80
C ASP A 753 21.38 -20.95 11.64
N GLN A 754 20.90 -20.19 10.64
CA GLN A 754 21.31 -18.83 10.34
C GLN A 754 20.75 -17.79 11.32
N THR A 755 19.58 -18.05 11.93
CA THR A 755 18.81 -17.04 12.67
C THR A 755 18.39 -17.55 14.05
N THR A 756 19.39 -17.84 14.87
CA THR A 756 19.18 -18.46 16.19
C THR A 756 19.00 -17.44 17.31
N LEU A 757 19.56 -16.24 17.18
CA LEU A 757 19.50 -15.17 18.19
C LEU A 757 18.07 -14.64 18.33
N VAL A 758 17.40 -14.35 17.21
CA VAL A 758 16.00 -13.89 17.20
C VAL A 758 15.02 -14.94 17.71
N GLY A 759 15.20 -16.21 17.31
CA GLY A 759 14.38 -17.32 17.82
C GLY A 759 14.55 -17.52 19.33
N HIS A 760 15.77 -17.40 19.84
CA HIS A 760 16.04 -17.46 21.28
C HIS A 760 15.39 -16.31 22.04
N ALA A 761 15.50 -15.07 21.53
CA ALA A 761 14.86 -13.91 22.13
C ALA A 761 13.33 -14.05 22.15
N ALA A 762 12.73 -14.59 21.09
CA ALA A 762 11.29 -14.85 21.02
C ALA A 762 10.81 -15.88 22.05
N VAL A 763 11.57 -16.97 22.27
CA VAL A 763 11.21 -17.96 23.31
C VAL A 763 11.32 -17.37 24.71
N LYS A 764 12.38 -16.60 25.00
CA LYS A 764 12.50 -15.89 26.29
C LYS A 764 11.33 -14.94 26.54
N LEU A 765 10.88 -14.23 25.50
CA LEU A 765 9.71 -13.35 25.59
C LEU A 765 8.42 -14.14 25.86
N LEU A 766 8.24 -15.32 25.25
CA LEU A 766 7.09 -16.18 25.52
C LEU A 766 7.13 -16.76 26.95
N HIS A 767 8.31 -17.08 27.47
CA HIS A 767 8.46 -17.46 28.89
C HIS A 767 8.10 -16.29 29.82
N GLU A 768 8.59 -15.09 29.54
CA GLU A 768 8.25 -13.86 30.27
C GLU A 768 6.74 -13.57 30.24
N ALA A 769 6.07 -13.84 29.12
CA ALA A 769 4.63 -13.68 28.97
C ALA A 769 3.81 -14.68 29.81
N GLY A 770 4.42 -15.78 30.25
CA GLY A 770 3.81 -16.78 31.14
C GLY A 770 3.79 -18.21 30.59
N VAL A 771 4.42 -18.52 29.45
CA VAL A 771 4.54 -19.90 28.97
C VAL A 771 5.57 -20.65 29.84
N PRO A 772 5.23 -21.80 30.47
CA PRO A 772 6.19 -22.53 31.28
C PRO A 772 7.37 -23.07 30.46
N GLU A 773 8.59 -23.05 31.03
CA GLU A 773 9.80 -23.47 30.33
C GLU A 773 9.78 -24.93 29.87
N ALA A 774 9.12 -25.84 30.60
CA ALA A 774 8.98 -27.23 30.19
C ALA A 774 7.95 -27.42 29.06
N VAL A 775 7.03 -26.47 28.89
CA VAL A 775 6.01 -26.48 27.83
C VAL A 775 6.58 -25.95 26.52
N LEU A 776 7.40 -24.91 26.56
CA LEU A 776 8.08 -24.35 25.37
C LEU A 776 9.59 -24.41 25.54
N GLN A 777 10.26 -25.19 24.70
CA GLN A 777 11.71 -25.37 24.78
C GLN A 777 12.39 -24.98 23.47
N PHE A 778 13.48 -24.21 23.57
CA PHE A 778 14.26 -23.75 22.42
C PHE A 778 15.44 -24.71 22.16
N VAL A 779 15.47 -25.31 20.97
CA VAL A 779 16.45 -26.35 20.61
C VAL A 779 17.14 -25.98 19.29
N PRO A 780 18.17 -25.11 19.32
CA PRO A 780 18.98 -24.81 18.15
C PRO A 780 19.84 -26.04 17.84
N ALA A 781 19.55 -26.78 16.79
CA ALA A 781 20.28 -28.01 16.46
C ALA A 781 20.37 -28.20 14.95
N LYS A 782 21.34 -28.96 14.45
CA LYS A 782 21.39 -29.28 13.02
C LYS A 782 20.15 -30.08 12.62
N GLY A 783 19.57 -29.81 11.45
CA GLY A 783 18.36 -30.51 10.97
C GLY A 783 18.54 -32.05 10.91
N SER A 784 19.73 -32.51 10.53
CA SER A 784 20.06 -33.95 10.51
C SER A 784 20.03 -34.61 11.89
N MET A 785 20.27 -33.86 12.96
CA MET A 785 20.20 -34.36 14.33
C MET A 785 18.73 -34.54 14.74
N ILE A 786 17.91 -33.49 14.55
CA ILE A 786 16.46 -33.53 14.81
C ILE A 786 15.79 -34.71 14.09
N GLY A 787 16.12 -34.93 12.82
CA GLY A 787 15.58 -36.04 12.04
C GLY A 787 15.94 -37.43 12.58
N LYS A 788 17.10 -37.60 13.22
CA LYS A 788 17.57 -38.89 13.77
C LYS A 788 17.11 -39.14 15.20
N THR A 789 17.07 -38.09 16.03
CA THR A 789 16.80 -38.21 17.46
C THR A 789 15.35 -37.93 17.82
N LEU A 790 14.77 -36.84 17.31
CA LEU A 790 13.46 -36.35 17.75
C LEU A 790 12.32 -36.88 16.87
N LEU A 791 12.48 -36.81 15.54
CA LEU A 791 11.38 -37.15 14.62
C LEU A 791 11.08 -38.65 14.51
N THR A 792 11.96 -39.50 15.03
CA THR A 792 11.80 -40.97 15.07
C THR A 792 11.02 -41.44 16.28
N ARG A 793 10.76 -40.55 17.25
CA ARG A 793 10.14 -40.84 18.54
C ARG A 793 8.62 -40.97 18.42
N ALA A 794 8.02 -41.91 19.15
CA ALA A 794 6.57 -42.13 19.15
C ALA A 794 5.82 -41.02 19.92
N GLU A 795 6.52 -40.36 20.84
CA GLU A 795 6.03 -39.31 21.72
C GLU A 795 5.79 -37.98 20.98
N VAL A 796 6.37 -37.81 19.78
CA VAL A 796 6.11 -36.66 18.90
C VAL A 796 4.77 -36.85 18.18
N ALA A 797 3.78 -36.09 18.62
CA ALA A 797 2.41 -36.12 18.10
C ALA A 797 2.25 -35.37 16.78
N GLY A 798 3.14 -34.41 16.50
CA GLY A 798 3.12 -33.67 15.24
C GLY A 798 4.37 -32.85 14.96
N VAL A 799 4.52 -32.47 13.69
CA VAL A 799 5.56 -31.55 13.21
C VAL A 799 4.88 -30.42 12.44
N CYS A 800 5.23 -29.19 12.80
CA CYS A 800 4.91 -28.00 12.03
C CYS A 800 6.21 -27.47 11.42
N PHE A 801 6.35 -27.61 10.11
CA PHE A 801 7.56 -27.31 9.36
C PHE A 801 7.29 -26.21 8.34
N THR A 802 8.22 -25.28 8.22
CA THR A 802 8.30 -24.37 7.08
C THR A 802 9.73 -24.31 6.56
N GLY A 803 9.91 -24.57 5.26
CA GLY A 803 11.23 -24.63 4.63
C GLY A 803 11.19 -25.28 3.24
N SER A 804 12.27 -25.93 2.80
CA SER A 804 12.32 -26.50 1.44
C SER A 804 11.44 -27.74 1.26
N THR A 805 10.96 -27.95 0.03
CA THR A 805 10.13 -29.12 -0.33
C THR A 805 10.88 -30.45 -0.12
N GLU A 806 12.18 -30.49 -0.38
CA GLU A 806 13.02 -31.69 -0.18
C GLU A 806 13.14 -32.06 1.30
N THR A 807 13.22 -31.04 2.17
CA THR A 807 13.26 -31.24 3.61
C THR A 807 11.91 -31.75 4.12
N ALA A 808 10.80 -31.19 3.63
CA ALA A 808 9.46 -31.66 3.95
C ALA A 808 9.25 -33.14 3.56
N TRP A 809 9.70 -33.57 2.38
CA TRP A 809 9.66 -34.98 1.99
C TRP A 809 10.48 -35.89 2.89
N THR A 810 11.62 -35.40 3.37
CA THR A 810 12.46 -36.14 4.31
C THR A 810 11.78 -36.28 5.66
N ILE A 811 11.20 -35.21 6.19
CA ILE A 811 10.40 -35.24 7.43
C ILE A 811 9.23 -36.22 7.28
N ASN A 812 8.46 -36.11 6.19
CA ASN A 812 7.30 -36.97 5.95
C ASN A 812 7.68 -38.46 5.94
N ARG A 813 8.73 -38.83 5.19
CA ARG A 813 9.22 -40.21 5.14
C ARG A 813 9.69 -40.71 6.50
N THR A 814 10.40 -39.87 7.27
CA THR A 814 10.84 -40.23 8.62
C THR A 814 9.66 -40.48 9.55
N LEU A 815 8.63 -39.63 9.53
CA LEU A 815 7.43 -39.80 10.36
C LEU A 815 6.64 -41.06 9.96
N ALA A 816 6.52 -41.32 8.65
CA ALA A 816 5.81 -42.48 8.10
C ALA A 816 6.52 -43.81 8.37
N ALA A 817 7.85 -43.80 8.54
CA ALA A 817 8.63 -44.99 8.84
C ALA A 817 8.49 -45.47 10.30
N ARG A 818 7.80 -44.73 11.17
CA ARG A 818 7.60 -45.09 12.58
C ARG A 818 6.51 -46.16 12.72
N ASN A 819 6.74 -47.15 13.57
CA ASN A 819 5.70 -48.07 14.06
C ASN A 819 4.97 -47.45 15.28
N ALA A 820 4.34 -46.29 15.08
CA ALA A 820 3.71 -45.46 16.12
C ALA A 820 2.45 -44.77 15.57
N PRO A 821 1.61 -44.09 16.39
CA PRO A 821 0.52 -43.28 15.87
C PRO A 821 0.99 -42.31 14.78
N ILE A 822 0.19 -42.20 13.71
CA ILE A 822 0.53 -41.33 12.57
C ILE A 822 0.52 -39.88 13.06
N ALA A 823 1.69 -39.24 13.07
CA ALA A 823 1.82 -37.86 13.50
C ALA A 823 1.12 -36.91 12.51
N ALA A 824 0.65 -35.79 13.03
CA ALA A 824 0.27 -34.67 12.19
C ALA A 824 1.53 -34.06 11.54
N LEU A 825 1.46 -33.77 10.25
CA LEU A 825 2.44 -32.95 9.55
C LEU A 825 1.71 -31.75 8.97
N ILE A 826 2.22 -30.56 9.29
CA ILE A 826 1.94 -29.31 8.60
C ILE A 826 3.26 -28.92 7.95
N ALA A 827 3.33 -28.89 6.63
CA ALA A 827 4.53 -28.52 5.90
C ALA A 827 4.18 -27.42 4.90
N GLU A 828 4.63 -26.21 5.18
CA GLU A 828 4.57 -25.07 4.25
C GLU A 828 5.92 -24.93 3.55
N THR A 829 5.93 -24.86 2.22
CA THR A 829 7.17 -24.97 1.44
C THR A 829 7.26 -23.89 0.35
N GLY A 830 8.13 -24.08 -0.63
CA GLY A 830 8.45 -23.11 -1.66
C GLY A 830 7.36 -22.89 -2.71
N GLY A 831 7.62 -22.00 -3.66
CA GLY A 831 6.72 -21.73 -4.78
C GLY A 831 7.43 -21.26 -6.04
N GLN A 832 6.92 -21.66 -7.20
CA GLN A 832 7.28 -21.06 -8.49
C GLN A 832 6.25 -19.97 -8.86
N ASN A 833 6.15 -18.95 -8.02
CA ASN A 833 5.03 -18.00 -8.04
C ASN A 833 5.04 -17.14 -9.31
N ALA A 834 3.84 -16.95 -9.87
CA ALA A 834 3.65 -16.21 -11.11
C ALA A 834 2.86 -14.91 -10.89
N LEU A 835 3.08 -13.93 -11.77
CA LEU A 835 2.21 -12.77 -12.00
C LEU A 835 1.69 -12.88 -13.43
N ILE A 836 0.39 -12.76 -13.66
CA ILE A 836 -0.21 -12.68 -14.99
C ILE A 836 -0.72 -11.26 -15.19
N ALA A 837 -0.23 -10.58 -16.23
CA ALA A 837 -0.70 -9.27 -16.65
C ALA A 837 -1.23 -9.33 -18.08
N ASP A 838 -2.50 -8.96 -18.25
CA ASP A 838 -3.08 -8.71 -19.57
C ASP A 838 -2.85 -7.25 -20.01
N SER A 839 -3.24 -6.95 -21.23
CA SER A 839 -3.07 -5.62 -21.84
C SER A 839 -3.93 -4.51 -21.23
N SER A 840 -4.86 -4.83 -20.33
CA SER A 840 -5.67 -3.85 -19.60
C SER A 840 -5.02 -3.39 -18.30
N ALA A 841 -3.95 -4.06 -17.86
CA ALA A 841 -3.16 -3.65 -16.70
C ALA A 841 -2.56 -2.26 -16.89
N LEU A 842 -2.47 -1.48 -15.80
CA LEU A 842 -1.73 -0.23 -15.79
C LEU A 842 -0.22 -0.52 -15.66
N PRO A 843 0.63 -0.24 -16.69
CA PRO A 843 2.03 -0.63 -16.68
C PRO A 843 2.82 -0.10 -15.47
N GLU A 844 2.53 1.13 -15.04
CA GLU A 844 3.20 1.77 -13.91
C GLU A 844 2.91 1.04 -12.59
N GLN A 845 1.66 0.63 -12.38
CA GLN A 845 1.27 -0.15 -11.21
C GLN A 845 1.87 -1.56 -11.28
N LEU A 846 1.78 -2.21 -12.44
CA LEU A 846 2.34 -3.54 -12.66
C LEU A 846 3.84 -3.57 -12.35
N VAL A 847 4.61 -2.60 -12.87
CA VAL A 847 6.07 -2.56 -12.64
C VAL A 847 6.40 -2.33 -11.18
N LYS A 848 5.71 -1.41 -10.48
CA LYS A 848 5.87 -1.22 -9.03
C LYS A 848 5.63 -2.52 -8.27
N ASP A 849 4.51 -3.19 -8.55
CA ASP A 849 4.13 -4.42 -7.88
C ASP A 849 5.06 -5.59 -8.21
N VAL A 850 5.56 -5.68 -9.43
CA VAL A 850 6.56 -6.67 -9.86
C VAL A 850 7.89 -6.45 -9.15
N VAL A 851 8.41 -5.22 -9.12
CA VAL A 851 9.66 -4.87 -8.44
C VAL A 851 9.57 -5.18 -6.95
N THR A 852 8.49 -4.75 -6.29
CA THR A 852 8.25 -5.08 -4.88
C THR A 852 8.12 -6.59 -4.67
N SER A 853 7.34 -7.29 -5.49
CA SER A 853 7.11 -8.73 -5.30
C SER A 853 8.36 -9.58 -5.58
N ALA A 854 9.22 -9.18 -6.51
CA ALA A 854 10.39 -9.98 -6.92
C ALA A 854 11.64 -9.68 -6.10
N PHE A 855 11.84 -8.42 -5.69
CA PHE A 855 13.14 -7.97 -5.16
C PHE A 855 13.11 -7.52 -3.69
N ASP A 856 11.94 -7.25 -3.11
CA ASP A 856 11.85 -6.99 -1.65
C ASP A 856 12.47 -8.14 -0.86
N SER A 857 13.21 -7.81 0.20
CA SER A 857 13.94 -8.79 1.02
C SER A 857 14.90 -9.66 0.21
N ALA A 858 15.48 -9.10 -0.87
CA ALA A 858 16.31 -9.81 -1.84
C ALA A 858 15.60 -11.03 -2.47
N GLY A 859 14.27 -10.94 -2.67
CA GLY A 859 13.48 -12.06 -3.20
C GLY A 859 13.43 -13.29 -2.29
N GLN A 860 13.85 -13.16 -1.03
CA GLN A 860 13.89 -14.26 -0.03
C GLN A 860 12.54 -14.42 0.68
N ARG A 861 11.43 -14.23 -0.03
CA ARG A 861 10.08 -14.56 0.45
C ARG A 861 9.58 -15.78 -0.32
N CYS A 862 8.93 -16.71 0.36
CA CYS A 862 8.26 -17.83 -0.32
C CYS A 862 7.17 -17.35 -1.27
N SER A 863 6.58 -16.17 -1.03
CA SER A 863 5.60 -15.50 -1.89
C SER A 863 6.18 -14.62 -3.00
N ALA A 864 7.52 -14.51 -3.10
CA ALA A 864 8.14 -13.61 -4.06
C ALA A 864 7.82 -14.00 -5.51
N ALA A 865 7.65 -13.01 -6.38
CA ALA A 865 7.43 -13.23 -7.80
C ALA A 865 8.66 -13.84 -8.45
N ARG A 866 8.48 -15.05 -9.03
CA ARG A 866 9.51 -15.75 -9.78
C ARG A 866 9.36 -15.54 -11.28
N VAL A 867 8.12 -15.46 -11.76
CA VAL A 867 7.79 -15.33 -13.18
C VAL A 867 6.71 -14.27 -13.41
N LEU A 868 6.95 -13.31 -14.28
CA LEU A 868 5.95 -12.41 -14.84
C LEU A 868 5.54 -12.90 -16.23
N PHE A 869 4.28 -13.29 -16.39
CA PHE A 869 3.63 -13.47 -17.68
C PHE A 869 3.00 -12.16 -18.10
N VAL A 870 3.52 -11.54 -19.16
CA VAL A 870 3.01 -10.26 -19.68
C VAL A 870 2.50 -10.45 -21.11
N GLN A 871 1.29 -9.95 -21.38
CA GLN A 871 0.70 -10.06 -22.71
C GLN A 871 1.56 -9.32 -23.73
N GLU A 872 1.79 -9.94 -24.89
CA GLU A 872 2.71 -9.48 -25.94
C GLU A 872 2.48 -8.01 -26.32
N ASP A 873 1.22 -7.57 -26.38
CA ASP A 873 0.81 -6.22 -26.79
C ASP A 873 1.33 -5.09 -25.87
N ILE A 874 1.65 -5.38 -24.60
CA ILE A 874 2.19 -4.38 -23.65
C ILE A 874 3.61 -4.73 -23.17
N ALA A 875 4.15 -5.87 -23.60
CA ALA A 875 5.36 -6.43 -23.01
C ALA A 875 6.60 -5.54 -23.19
N ASP A 876 6.81 -4.92 -24.34
CA ASP A 876 7.97 -4.03 -24.55
C ASP A 876 7.93 -2.82 -23.62
N LYS A 877 6.77 -2.16 -23.50
CA LYS A 877 6.58 -1.01 -22.59
C LYS A 877 6.86 -1.41 -21.14
N VAL A 878 6.32 -2.55 -20.70
CA VAL A 878 6.52 -3.08 -19.35
C VAL A 878 7.99 -3.44 -19.10
N ILE A 879 8.64 -4.13 -20.04
CA ILE A 879 10.05 -4.54 -19.92
C ILE A 879 10.99 -3.31 -19.87
N THR A 880 10.74 -2.30 -20.70
CA THR A 880 11.51 -1.05 -20.68
C THR A 880 11.36 -0.32 -19.35
N MET A 881 10.13 -0.19 -18.84
CA MET A 881 9.86 0.46 -17.57
C MET A 881 10.40 -0.34 -16.37
N LEU A 882 10.31 -1.68 -16.42
CA LEU A 882 10.91 -2.58 -15.43
C LEU A 882 12.43 -2.41 -15.37
N LYS A 883 13.09 -2.36 -16.54
CA LYS A 883 14.53 -2.09 -16.61
C LYS A 883 14.90 -0.78 -15.92
N GLY A 884 14.21 0.31 -16.26
CA GLY A 884 14.45 1.61 -15.65
C GLY A 884 14.18 1.61 -14.14
N ALA A 885 13.08 1.00 -13.68
CA ALA A 885 12.79 0.89 -12.25
C ALA A 885 13.85 0.06 -11.50
N MET A 886 14.43 -0.97 -12.13
CA MET A 886 15.54 -1.73 -11.56
C MET A 886 16.84 -0.91 -11.45
N ASP A 887 17.09 0.03 -12.38
CA ASP A 887 18.25 0.92 -12.30
C ASP A 887 18.18 1.85 -11.07
N GLU A 888 16.98 2.07 -10.54
CA GLU A 888 16.73 2.91 -9.37
C GLU A 888 16.84 2.16 -8.02
N LEU A 889 17.07 0.84 -8.03
CA LEU A 889 17.20 0.04 -6.81
C LEU A 889 18.56 0.27 -6.14
N VAL A 890 18.52 0.54 -4.83
CA VAL A 890 19.71 0.62 -3.99
C VAL A 890 19.92 -0.71 -3.27
N VAL A 891 20.98 -1.43 -3.67
CA VAL A 891 21.46 -2.62 -2.96
C VAL A 891 22.50 -2.20 -1.93
N GLY A 892 22.42 -2.67 -0.67
CA GLY A 892 23.39 -2.26 0.35
C GLY A 892 23.07 -2.70 1.78
N ASP A 893 23.64 -1.97 2.75
CA ASP A 893 23.46 -2.22 4.18
C ASP A 893 21.98 -2.02 4.59
N PRO A 894 21.28 -3.07 5.07
CA PRO A 894 19.88 -2.98 5.45
C PRO A 894 19.62 -2.09 6.68
N ALA A 895 20.67 -1.67 7.40
CA ALA A 895 20.60 -0.70 8.48
C ALA A 895 20.27 0.73 8.01
N ARG A 896 20.41 1.01 6.71
CA ARG A 896 20.04 2.29 6.08
C ARG A 896 18.60 2.25 5.58
N LEU A 897 17.84 3.32 5.83
CA LEU A 897 16.51 3.51 5.27
C LEU A 897 16.55 3.61 3.75
N SER A 898 17.64 4.15 3.19
CA SER A 898 17.83 4.27 1.74
C SER A 898 18.14 2.95 1.02
N THR A 899 18.29 1.82 1.72
CA THR A 899 18.52 0.52 1.09
C THR A 899 17.18 -0.13 0.71
N ASP A 900 17.03 -0.51 -0.56
CA ASP A 900 15.86 -1.26 -1.06
C ASP A 900 16.04 -2.77 -0.92
N VAL A 901 17.25 -3.24 -1.22
CA VAL A 901 17.59 -4.66 -1.29
C VAL A 901 18.80 -4.94 -0.39
N GLY A 902 18.58 -5.72 0.65
CA GLY A 902 19.62 -6.21 1.56
C GLY A 902 20.41 -7.40 0.99
N PRO A 903 21.26 -8.03 1.82
CA PRO A 903 22.01 -9.23 1.43
C PRO A 903 21.11 -10.46 1.31
N VAL A 904 21.63 -11.48 0.61
CA VAL A 904 21.17 -12.86 0.77
C VAL A 904 21.76 -13.47 2.04
N ILE A 905 21.07 -14.45 2.63
CA ILE A 905 21.35 -14.87 4.01
C ILE A 905 22.76 -15.43 4.25
N ASP A 906 23.31 -16.19 3.30
CA ASP A 906 24.57 -16.90 3.50
C ASP A 906 25.31 -17.21 2.17
N PRO A 907 26.59 -17.64 2.24
CA PRO A 907 27.38 -17.94 1.03
C PRO A 907 26.82 -19.07 0.16
N PRO A 908 26.30 -20.19 0.71
CA PRO A 908 25.63 -21.21 -0.10
C PRO A 908 24.44 -20.66 -0.91
N SER A 909 23.63 -19.79 -0.31
CA SER A 909 22.51 -19.15 -1.01
C SER A 909 23.00 -18.26 -2.15
N CYS A 910 24.08 -17.49 -1.93
CA CYS A 910 24.71 -16.69 -2.99
C CYS A 910 25.24 -17.57 -4.13
N ALA A 911 25.96 -18.65 -3.80
CA ALA A 911 26.54 -19.56 -4.80
C ALA A 911 25.46 -20.21 -5.68
N ASN A 912 24.32 -20.61 -5.09
CA ASN A 912 23.19 -21.15 -5.86
C ASN A 912 22.61 -20.12 -6.85
N LEU A 913 22.56 -18.84 -6.45
CA LEU A 913 22.08 -17.76 -7.33
C LEU A 913 23.09 -17.45 -8.44
N ASP A 914 24.38 -17.51 -8.15
CA ASP A 914 25.45 -17.36 -9.15
C ASP A 914 25.43 -18.51 -10.16
N GLU A 915 25.22 -19.75 -9.71
CA GLU A 915 25.05 -20.91 -10.60
C GLU A 915 23.83 -20.73 -11.52
N HIS A 916 22.68 -20.33 -10.95
CA HIS A 916 21.48 -20.06 -11.75
C HIS A 916 21.72 -18.93 -12.77
N ALA A 917 22.40 -17.86 -12.36
CA ALA A 917 22.76 -16.77 -13.27
C ALA A 917 23.68 -17.21 -14.41
N ALA A 918 24.69 -18.04 -14.11
CA ALA A 918 25.59 -18.60 -15.12
C ALA A 918 24.81 -19.48 -16.12
N ARG A 919 23.85 -20.27 -15.64
CA ARG A 919 22.95 -21.04 -16.50
C ARG A 919 22.05 -20.14 -17.37
N MET A 920 21.46 -19.09 -16.79
CA MET A 920 20.60 -18.15 -17.52
C MET A 920 21.31 -17.43 -18.66
N ALA A 921 22.61 -17.17 -18.53
CA ALA A 921 23.39 -16.56 -19.61
C ALA A 921 23.39 -17.37 -20.92
N GLY A 922 23.13 -18.69 -20.86
CA GLY A 922 23.06 -19.55 -22.05
C GLY A 922 21.65 -19.80 -22.60
N VAL A 923 20.58 -19.55 -21.83
CA VAL A 923 19.20 -19.96 -22.19
C VAL A 923 18.16 -18.84 -22.10
N ALA A 924 18.54 -17.67 -21.61
CA ALA A 924 17.66 -16.53 -21.39
C ALA A 924 18.31 -15.23 -21.88
N LYS A 925 17.49 -14.22 -22.14
CA LYS A 925 17.97 -12.87 -22.45
C LYS A 925 17.94 -12.03 -21.17
N LEU A 926 19.08 -11.49 -20.77
CA LEU A 926 19.14 -10.57 -19.64
C LEU A 926 18.38 -9.27 -19.98
N ILE A 927 17.37 -8.93 -19.19
CA ILE A 927 16.63 -7.66 -19.30
C ILE A 927 17.41 -6.55 -18.61
N ASN A 928 17.73 -6.75 -17.34
CA ASN A 928 18.56 -5.85 -16.56
C ASN A 928 19.21 -6.53 -15.35
N GLN A 929 20.26 -5.89 -14.83
CA GLN A 929 20.94 -6.24 -13.60
C GLN A 929 21.22 -4.96 -12.80
N ALA A 930 20.75 -4.92 -11.55
CA ALA A 930 21.03 -3.80 -10.65
C ALA A 930 22.53 -3.74 -10.26
N LYS A 931 22.99 -2.56 -9.82
CA LYS A 931 24.39 -2.34 -9.44
C LYS A 931 24.65 -2.84 -8.03
N LEU A 932 25.81 -3.49 -7.83
CA LEU A 932 26.33 -3.79 -6.50
C LEU A 932 27.32 -2.71 -6.06
N PRO A 933 27.22 -2.20 -4.83
CA PRO A 933 28.22 -1.28 -4.29
C PRO A 933 29.52 -2.04 -3.94
N PRO A 934 30.69 -1.37 -3.91
CA PRO A 934 31.96 -2.01 -3.51
C PRO A 934 31.91 -2.70 -2.16
N GLU A 935 31.18 -2.14 -1.19
CA GLU A 935 31.03 -2.69 0.16
C GLU A 935 30.35 -4.07 0.19
N ALA A 936 29.65 -4.44 -0.89
CA ALA A 936 29.01 -5.75 -1.02
C ALA A 936 30.00 -6.92 -0.96
N GLU A 937 31.30 -6.70 -1.24
CA GLU A 937 32.36 -7.71 -1.14
C GLU A 937 32.48 -8.32 0.27
N HIS A 938 32.11 -7.55 1.30
CA HIS A 938 32.23 -7.99 2.70
C HIS A 938 31.01 -8.77 3.19
N GLY A 939 29.88 -8.68 2.48
CA GLY A 939 28.65 -9.40 2.78
C GLY A 939 28.41 -10.59 1.86
N THR A 940 27.15 -11.02 1.80
CA THR A 940 26.63 -12.00 0.84
C THR A 940 25.55 -11.33 0.03
N PHE A 941 25.90 -10.69 -1.09
CA PHE A 941 24.96 -9.96 -1.94
C PHE A 941 24.86 -10.60 -3.32
N PHE A 942 23.65 -10.61 -3.85
CA PHE A 942 23.38 -10.93 -5.24
C PHE A 942 22.63 -9.77 -5.89
N ALA A 943 23.13 -9.29 -7.02
CA ALA A 943 22.49 -8.21 -7.76
C ALA A 943 21.09 -8.63 -8.23
N PRO A 944 20.01 -7.87 -7.95
CA PRO A 944 18.72 -8.10 -8.59
C PRO A 944 18.83 -8.22 -10.11
N ARG A 945 18.27 -9.30 -10.68
CA ARG A 945 18.32 -9.59 -12.12
C ARG A 945 16.94 -9.96 -12.64
N ALA A 946 16.66 -9.52 -13.87
CA ALA A 946 15.48 -9.90 -14.62
C ALA A 946 15.89 -10.56 -15.95
N TYR A 947 15.27 -11.67 -16.30
CA TYR A 947 15.55 -12.43 -17.52
C TYR A 947 14.28 -12.64 -18.33
N GLU A 948 14.35 -12.44 -19.64
CA GLU A 948 13.32 -12.88 -20.58
C GLU A 948 13.61 -14.35 -20.97
N ILE A 949 12.66 -15.23 -20.71
CA ILE A 949 12.77 -16.68 -20.96
C ILE A 949 11.69 -17.14 -21.96
N PRO A 950 11.96 -18.19 -22.76
CA PRO A 950 10.99 -18.65 -23.77
C PRO A 950 9.75 -19.32 -23.17
N SER A 951 9.88 -19.94 -21.98
CA SER A 951 8.76 -20.52 -21.24
C SER A 951 9.16 -20.78 -19.79
N ILE A 952 8.17 -20.89 -18.89
CA ILE A 952 8.40 -21.24 -17.47
C ILE A 952 9.06 -22.62 -17.29
N ALA A 953 8.97 -23.53 -18.28
CA ALA A 953 9.58 -24.86 -18.22
C ALA A 953 11.13 -24.84 -18.14
N VAL A 954 11.76 -23.70 -18.43
CA VAL A 954 13.20 -23.48 -18.20
C VAL A 954 13.56 -23.49 -16.71
N LEU A 955 12.57 -23.30 -15.83
CA LEU A 955 12.71 -23.28 -14.38
C LEU A 955 12.24 -24.61 -13.78
N THR A 956 13.20 -25.44 -13.40
CA THR A 956 12.93 -26.81 -12.88
C THR A 956 12.72 -26.88 -11.37
N HIS A 957 13.11 -25.83 -10.63
CA HIS A 957 12.98 -25.72 -9.18
C HIS A 957 12.87 -24.23 -8.79
N GLU A 958 12.53 -23.95 -7.53
CA GLU A 958 12.48 -22.58 -7.01
C GLU A 958 13.90 -21.99 -6.88
N VAL A 959 14.09 -20.78 -7.41
CA VAL A 959 15.31 -19.99 -7.21
C VAL A 959 15.05 -18.95 -6.12
N PHE A 960 15.59 -19.19 -4.92
CA PHE A 960 15.28 -18.39 -3.73
C PHE A 960 16.17 -17.14 -3.58
N GLY A 961 15.93 -16.13 -4.43
CA GLY A 961 16.65 -14.86 -4.39
C GLY A 961 16.07 -13.84 -5.38
N PRO A 962 16.75 -12.70 -5.63
CA PRO A 962 16.19 -11.59 -6.41
C PRO A 962 16.42 -11.82 -7.91
N ALA A 963 15.85 -12.92 -8.44
CA ALA A 963 15.89 -13.33 -9.83
C ALA A 963 14.47 -13.44 -10.41
N LEU A 964 14.08 -12.43 -11.18
CA LEU A 964 12.80 -12.39 -11.88
C LEU A 964 12.94 -12.98 -13.28
N HIS A 965 11.93 -13.71 -13.73
CA HIS A 965 11.84 -14.20 -15.10
C HIS A 965 10.60 -13.61 -15.77
N VAL A 966 10.66 -13.33 -17.06
CA VAL A 966 9.57 -12.73 -17.83
C VAL A 966 9.26 -13.63 -19.02
N VAL A 967 7.98 -13.95 -19.19
CA VAL A 967 7.44 -14.73 -20.31
C VAL A 967 6.41 -13.87 -21.03
N ARG A 968 6.50 -13.80 -22.35
CA ARG A 968 5.49 -13.18 -23.21
C ARG A 968 4.42 -14.20 -23.58
N TRP A 969 3.18 -13.76 -23.69
CA TRP A 969 2.06 -14.61 -24.13
C TRP A 969 1.06 -13.84 -24.98
N LYS A 970 0.36 -14.51 -25.90
CA LYS A 970 -0.68 -13.89 -26.72
C LYS A 970 -2.04 -13.95 -26.03
N ALA A 971 -2.92 -12.98 -26.25
CA ALA A 971 -4.27 -12.96 -25.66
C ALA A 971 -5.05 -14.30 -25.78
N SER A 972 -4.87 -15.03 -26.89
CA SER A 972 -5.51 -16.34 -27.14
C SER A 972 -4.88 -17.52 -26.37
N GLU A 973 -3.76 -17.31 -25.68
CA GLU A 973 -2.98 -18.35 -24.99
C GLU A 973 -3.16 -18.31 -23.46
N LEU A 974 -4.09 -17.50 -22.92
CA LEU A 974 -4.29 -17.37 -21.48
C LEU A 974 -4.47 -18.73 -20.78
N ASP A 975 -5.25 -19.65 -21.37
CA ASP A 975 -5.44 -20.99 -20.82
C ASP A 975 -4.12 -21.78 -20.76
N GLN A 976 -3.26 -21.64 -21.77
CA GLN A 976 -1.96 -22.29 -21.81
C GLN A 976 -1.01 -21.72 -20.75
N VAL A 977 -1.09 -20.41 -20.47
CA VAL A 977 -0.35 -19.77 -19.37
C VAL A 977 -0.78 -20.36 -18.03
N ILE A 978 -2.08 -20.47 -17.76
CA ILE A 978 -2.60 -21.06 -16.52
C ILE A 978 -2.17 -22.52 -16.40
N ASP A 979 -2.26 -23.29 -17.49
CA ASP A 979 -1.85 -24.69 -17.52
C ASP A 979 -0.34 -24.85 -17.27
N ALA A 980 0.49 -23.96 -17.84
CA ALA A 980 1.94 -23.96 -17.62
C ALA A 980 2.32 -23.63 -16.17
N ILE A 981 1.61 -22.71 -15.52
CA ILE A 981 1.79 -22.39 -14.10
C ILE A 981 1.43 -23.61 -13.24
N ASN A 982 0.25 -24.20 -13.48
CA ASN A 982 -0.21 -25.38 -12.76
C ASN A 982 0.72 -26.60 -12.96
N ALA A 983 1.31 -26.74 -14.15
CA ALA A 983 2.23 -27.83 -14.49
C ALA A 983 3.56 -27.79 -13.74
N THR A 984 3.92 -26.66 -13.12
CA THR A 984 5.08 -26.60 -12.22
C THR A 984 4.90 -27.48 -10.98
N GLY A 985 3.66 -27.86 -10.64
CA GLY A 985 3.31 -28.61 -9.45
C GLY A 985 3.31 -27.78 -8.16
N PHE A 986 3.80 -26.54 -8.19
CA PHE A 986 3.68 -25.57 -7.10
C PHE A 986 2.32 -24.89 -7.12
N GLY A 987 1.96 -24.22 -6.02
CA GLY A 987 0.65 -23.59 -5.86
C GLY A 987 0.59 -22.66 -4.67
N LEU A 988 1.53 -21.70 -4.52
CA LEU A 988 1.59 -20.80 -3.37
C LEU A 988 0.93 -19.44 -3.65
N THR A 989 1.59 -18.53 -4.38
CA THR A 989 1.01 -17.22 -4.75
C THR A 989 0.85 -17.03 -6.26
N LEU A 990 -0.20 -16.30 -6.64
CA LEU A 990 -0.44 -15.82 -8.00
C LEU A 990 -0.92 -14.36 -7.95
N GLY A 991 -0.22 -13.48 -8.66
CA GLY A 991 -0.70 -12.14 -8.90
C GLY A 991 -1.44 -12.05 -10.24
N ILE A 992 -2.51 -11.26 -10.30
CA ILE A 992 -3.33 -11.03 -11.49
C ILE A 992 -3.45 -9.52 -11.68
N HIS A 993 -3.02 -9.01 -12.82
CA HIS A 993 -3.17 -7.62 -13.21
C HIS A 993 -4.08 -7.53 -14.43
N SER A 994 -5.32 -7.11 -14.21
CA SER A 994 -6.36 -6.98 -15.23
C SER A 994 -7.48 -6.06 -14.72
N ARG A 995 -8.16 -5.37 -15.64
CA ARG A 995 -9.37 -4.59 -15.38
C ARG A 995 -10.65 -5.31 -15.85
N VAL A 996 -10.51 -6.53 -16.36
CA VAL A 996 -11.61 -7.37 -16.88
C VAL A 996 -11.96 -8.42 -15.82
N ASP A 997 -13.14 -8.30 -15.20
CA ASP A 997 -13.53 -9.17 -14.09
C ASP A 997 -13.71 -10.62 -14.56
N ASP A 998 -14.27 -10.84 -15.75
CA ASP A 998 -14.32 -12.14 -16.43
C ASP A 998 -12.92 -12.80 -16.55
N THR A 999 -11.89 -12.04 -16.92
CA THR A 999 -10.52 -12.56 -17.03
C THR A 999 -9.99 -12.94 -15.64
N ILE A 1000 -10.20 -12.09 -14.64
CA ILE A 1000 -9.80 -12.34 -13.25
C ILE A 1000 -10.48 -13.60 -12.71
N ALA A 1001 -11.79 -13.72 -12.89
CA ALA A 1001 -12.59 -14.85 -12.45
C ALA A 1001 -12.17 -16.15 -13.15
N HIS A 1002 -11.90 -16.09 -14.46
CA HIS A 1002 -11.42 -17.23 -15.24
C HIS A 1002 -10.07 -17.74 -14.71
N ILE A 1003 -9.10 -16.85 -14.51
CA ILE A 1003 -7.79 -17.21 -13.95
C ILE A 1003 -7.96 -17.78 -12.53
N ALA A 1004 -8.66 -17.07 -11.64
CA ALA A 1004 -8.82 -17.48 -10.24
C ALA A 1004 -9.54 -18.82 -10.09
N LYS A 1005 -10.48 -19.15 -10.99
CA LYS A 1005 -11.20 -20.43 -10.99
C LYS A 1005 -10.34 -21.61 -11.45
N ARG A 1006 -9.39 -21.37 -12.37
CA ARG A 1006 -8.62 -22.44 -13.03
C ARG A 1006 -7.21 -22.62 -12.45
N ALA A 1007 -6.63 -21.56 -11.86
CA ALA A 1007 -5.34 -21.62 -11.20
C ALA A 1007 -5.40 -22.47 -9.91
N ARG A 1008 -4.39 -23.32 -9.71
CA ARG A 1008 -4.24 -24.21 -8.56
C ARG A 1008 -3.24 -23.62 -7.57
N VAL A 1009 -3.67 -22.54 -6.91
CA VAL A 1009 -2.81 -21.73 -6.05
C VAL A 1009 -3.52 -21.37 -4.75
N GLY A 1010 -2.76 -21.30 -3.66
CA GLY A 1010 -3.32 -20.99 -2.35
C GLY A 1010 -3.75 -19.54 -2.19
N ASN A 1011 -3.02 -18.57 -2.76
CA ASN A 1011 -3.26 -17.15 -2.54
C ASN A 1011 -3.21 -16.36 -3.87
N CYS A 1012 -4.37 -15.85 -4.30
CA CYS A 1012 -4.49 -14.94 -5.44
C CYS A 1012 -4.50 -13.47 -4.99
N TYR A 1013 -3.78 -12.62 -5.73
CA TYR A 1013 -3.70 -11.18 -5.48
C TYR A 1013 -4.03 -10.41 -6.76
N VAL A 1014 -5.09 -9.60 -6.73
CA VAL A 1014 -5.56 -8.88 -7.93
C VAL A 1014 -5.19 -7.40 -7.84
N ASN A 1015 -4.55 -6.85 -8.87
CA ASN A 1015 -4.17 -5.44 -9.01
C ASN A 1015 -3.41 -4.89 -7.80
N ARG A 1016 -2.47 -5.69 -7.28
CA ARG A 1016 -1.53 -5.34 -6.21
C ARG A 1016 -0.31 -6.27 -6.26
N ASN A 1017 0.70 -5.99 -5.44
CA ASN A 1017 1.76 -6.96 -5.15
C ASN A 1017 1.22 -8.24 -4.49
N GLN A 1018 2.00 -9.32 -4.57
CA GLN A 1018 1.61 -10.65 -4.08
C GLN A 1018 2.34 -11.10 -2.81
N ILE A 1019 2.95 -10.15 -2.08
CA ILE A 1019 3.70 -10.40 -0.84
C ILE A 1019 3.00 -9.74 0.36
N GLY A 1020 3.48 -10.04 1.58
CA GLY A 1020 2.97 -9.42 2.80
C GLY A 1020 1.53 -9.83 3.14
N ALA A 1021 1.23 -11.12 3.09
CA ALA A 1021 -0.06 -11.65 3.53
C ALA A 1021 -0.32 -11.27 5.00
N VAL A 1022 -1.50 -10.74 5.30
CA VAL A 1022 -1.85 -10.25 6.65
C VAL A 1022 -2.63 -11.32 7.40
N VAL A 1023 -2.18 -11.65 8.61
CA VAL A 1023 -2.78 -12.67 9.50
C VAL A 1023 -4.27 -12.38 9.74
N GLY A 1024 -5.12 -13.38 9.50
CA GLY A 1024 -6.56 -13.27 9.65
C GLY A 1024 -7.28 -12.48 8.55
N VAL A 1025 -6.54 -11.96 7.56
CA VAL A 1025 -7.10 -11.23 6.40
C VAL A 1025 -6.83 -11.99 5.11
N GLN A 1026 -5.57 -12.37 4.86
CA GLN A 1026 -5.19 -13.29 3.78
C GLN A 1026 -4.52 -14.53 4.39
N PRO A 1027 -5.29 -15.49 4.94
CA PRO A 1027 -4.73 -16.77 5.40
C PRO A 1027 -3.75 -17.33 4.37
N PHE A 1028 -2.52 -17.58 4.81
CA PHE A 1028 -1.40 -17.82 3.92
C PHE A 1028 -0.98 -19.29 3.93
N GLY A 1029 -0.75 -19.82 2.74
CA GLY A 1029 -0.30 -21.20 2.55
C GLY A 1029 -0.69 -21.74 1.19
N GLY A 1030 0.09 -22.67 0.67
CA GLY A 1030 -0.10 -23.21 -0.68
C GLY A 1030 -0.87 -24.52 -0.73
N GLU A 1031 -0.88 -25.11 -1.91
CA GLU A 1031 -1.28 -26.50 -2.15
C GLU A 1031 -0.20 -27.23 -2.97
N ASN A 1032 -0.35 -28.55 -3.15
CA ASN A 1032 0.56 -29.39 -3.93
C ASN A 1032 2.01 -29.33 -3.41
N LEU A 1033 3.00 -29.04 -4.27
CA LEU A 1033 4.41 -28.93 -3.87
C LEU A 1033 4.69 -27.74 -2.93
N SER A 1034 3.74 -26.81 -2.79
CA SER A 1034 3.88 -25.62 -1.96
C SER A 1034 3.42 -25.80 -0.53
N GLY A 1035 2.63 -26.83 -0.23
CA GLY A 1035 2.35 -27.18 1.15
C GLY A 1035 1.19 -28.13 1.35
N THR A 1036 1.05 -28.59 2.58
CA THR A 1036 -0.04 -29.47 3.01
C THR A 1036 -1.27 -28.69 3.46
N GLY A 1037 -1.10 -27.43 3.85
CA GLY A 1037 -2.05 -26.71 4.70
C GLY A 1037 -2.21 -27.36 6.08
N PRO A 1038 -3.16 -26.88 6.89
CA PRO A 1038 -4.02 -25.72 6.63
C PRO A 1038 -3.24 -24.40 6.63
N LYS A 1039 -3.84 -23.33 6.11
CA LYS A 1039 -3.22 -22.00 6.00
C LYS A 1039 -2.91 -21.37 7.35
N ALA A 1040 -1.67 -20.90 7.52
CA ALA A 1040 -1.27 -20.10 8.66
C ALA A 1040 -2.04 -18.76 8.70
N GLY A 1041 -2.31 -18.28 9.90
CA GLY A 1041 -3.14 -17.09 10.14
C GLY A 1041 -4.59 -17.26 9.68
N GLY A 1042 -5.05 -18.50 9.49
CA GLY A 1042 -6.40 -18.84 9.05
C GLY A 1042 -7.22 -19.56 10.12
N PRO A 1043 -8.55 -19.62 9.95
CA PRO A 1043 -9.47 -20.17 10.95
C PRO A 1043 -9.34 -21.70 11.11
N HIS A 1044 -8.74 -22.40 10.13
CA HIS A 1044 -8.57 -23.85 10.14
C HIS A 1044 -7.23 -24.32 10.72
N TYR A 1045 -6.31 -23.39 11.01
CA TYR A 1045 -4.93 -23.76 11.40
C TYR A 1045 -4.88 -24.54 12.71
N LEU A 1046 -5.51 -24.03 13.76
CA LEU A 1046 -5.46 -24.63 15.11
C LEU A 1046 -6.09 -26.03 15.16
N LEU A 1047 -7.04 -26.33 14.28
CA LEU A 1047 -7.69 -27.64 14.24
C LEU A 1047 -6.69 -28.77 13.94
N ARG A 1048 -5.66 -28.50 13.13
CA ARG A 1048 -4.64 -29.51 12.81
C ARG A 1048 -3.71 -29.81 14.00
N PHE A 1049 -3.60 -28.88 14.94
CA PHE A 1049 -2.87 -29.05 16.20
C PHE A 1049 -3.69 -29.73 17.31
N ALA A 1050 -4.97 -30.05 17.04
CA ALA A 1050 -5.89 -30.62 18.01
C ALA A 1050 -6.34 -32.04 17.65
N THR A 1051 -6.83 -32.77 18.64
CA THR A 1051 -7.61 -34.00 18.51
C THR A 1051 -9.01 -33.79 19.02
N GLU A 1052 -9.97 -34.44 18.39
CA GLU A 1052 -11.38 -34.42 18.76
C GLU A 1052 -11.70 -35.49 19.82
N ARG A 1053 -12.61 -35.19 20.74
CA ARG A 1053 -13.17 -36.13 21.70
C ARG A 1053 -14.66 -35.86 21.89
N THR A 1054 -15.51 -36.87 21.74
CA THR A 1054 -16.95 -36.76 21.97
C THR A 1054 -17.31 -37.36 23.32
N LEU A 1055 -18.07 -36.61 24.12
CA LEU A 1055 -18.73 -37.11 25.32
C LEU A 1055 -20.23 -37.23 25.03
N THR A 1056 -20.73 -38.46 25.10
CA THR A 1056 -22.16 -38.77 24.98
C THR A 1056 -22.67 -39.25 26.33
N ILE A 1057 -23.67 -38.56 26.87
CA ILE A 1057 -24.27 -38.89 28.17
C ILE A 1057 -25.75 -39.18 27.95
N ASN A 1058 -26.18 -40.39 28.33
CA ASN A 1058 -27.60 -40.68 28.50
C ASN A 1058 -28.12 -39.95 29.75
N THR A 1059 -28.81 -38.84 29.55
CA THR A 1059 -29.37 -37.99 30.61
C THR A 1059 -30.74 -38.48 31.09
N THR A 1060 -31.34 -39.47 30.43
CA THR A 1060 -32.64 -40.04 30.82
C THR A 1060 -32.63 -40.59 32.24
N ALA A 1061 -31.53 -41.23 32.65
CA ALA A 1061 -31.36 -41.78 34.00
C ALA A 1061 -31.40 -40.72 35.12
N ALA A 1062 -31.22 -39.44 34.79
CA ALA A 1062 -31.26 -38.33 35.74
C ALA A 1062 -32.68 -37.77 36.01
N GLY A 1063 -33.74 -38.35 35.42
CA GLY A 1063 -35.13 -37.99 35.72
C GLY A 1063 -36.04 -37.62 34.54
N GLY A 1064 -35.66 -37.99 33.31
CA GLY A 1064 -36.41 -37.64 32.09
C GLY A 1064 -36.16 -36.20 31.61
N ASN A 1065 -36.51 -35.90 30.35
CA ASN A 1065 -36.24 -34.57 29.78
C ASN A 1065 -37.26 -33.54 30.26
N ALA A 1066 -36.88 -32.73 31.25
CA ALA A 1066 -37.71 -31.64 31.76
C ALA A 1066 -38.18 -30.67 30.66
N SER A 1067 -37.39 -30.46 29.60
CA SER A 1067 -37.78 -29.58 28.49
C SER A 1067 -38.91 -30.15 27.63
N LEU A 1068 -39.13 -31.48 27.64
CA LEU A 1068 -40.30 -32.10 27.01
C LEU A 1068 -41.56 -31.95 27.86
N LEU A 1069 -41.40 -31.85 29.19
CA LEU A 1069 -42.52 -31.69 30.14
C LEU A 1069 -43.02 -30.23 30.21
N THR A 1070 -42.29 -29.29 29.61
CA THR A 1070 -42.61 -27.85 29.58
C THR A 1070 -42.86 -27.33 28.15
N LEU A 1071 -43.15 -28.22 27.20
CA LEU A 1071 -43.62 -27.80 25.88
C LEU A 1071 -45.08 -27.33 26.02
N ASP A 1072 -45.32 -26.04 25.90
CA ASP A 1072 -46.68 -25.49 25.75
C ASP A 1072 -47.22 -25.85 24.35
N GLU A 1073 -48.49 -26.25 24.26
CA GLU A 1073 -49.20 -26.55 22.99
C GLU A 1073 -49.50 -25.30 22.14
#